data_AF-A0AA35RTI3-F1
#
_entry.id   AF-A0AA35RTI3-F1
#
_cell.length_a   1.000
_cell.length_b   1.000
_cell.length_c   1.000
_cell.angle_alpha   90.00
_cell.angle_beta   90.00
_cell.angle_gamma   90.00
#
_symmetry.space_group_name_H-M   'P 1'
#
loop_
_entity.id
_entity.type
_entity.pdbx_description
1 polymer ?
#
loop_
_entity_poly.entity_id
_entity_poly.type
_entity_poly.pdbx_seq_one_letter_code
_entity_poly.pdbx_strand_id
1 'polypeptide(L)'
;MGTTSPKFLLAIGEKGHYHIDLEDEVVRGSIVIKDGEKMWPPPPPKEVAKPEQQQPVPVVKAEVVEVNPFNTTLKQAMMYTGGMGSILGLGVIAPSAAFNTMVTTFALSGIVGYHTVWGVSPALHSPLMSVTNAISGITAVGGLLCMGGGYLPTTSPAALAAAATFISSINIFGGFLITKRMLDMFKRPGDPPEYNYLFAIPGAAFLGGYMAAHMNGLSEIQQMGYLAASLCCVGALTGLASQSTARVGNALGIIGVTSGITATLAGVGASPEVLVQMLSCIAGGGLVGSIIAKKISVADLPQLVAAFHSFVGLAAVLTCISTYMSEYAHLMTDPSAAVTKAALFLGTFIGGVTFTGSIIAYGKLQGILTSEPLLLPGRHLLNGGMLLANVGALGYYMTNPGYSADMSALGTTALLSSAMGVTLTSAIGGADMPVVISILNSYSGWALAAEGFMLNNSLLTIVGTMIGSSGAILSYIMCKAMNRSLSNVILGGLATVSKDYKGGKPKEVTGTHTEIDIDGTVDLIREARNIIITPGYGLCVAQAQYPLGEMVDILTKQGKNIRFGVHPVAGRMPGQLNVLLAEAGVPYDIVLEMDEINSDFPDTDLTLVVGANDTVNSSAEEDPNSIIAGMPVLQVWNGKQTIVMKRSLGVGYAAVDNPVFYKDNTSMLLGDAKKTCDALLVKVKEAYGLL
;
A
#
# COMPACT_ATOMS: atom_id res chain seq x y z
N MET A 1 -42.36 27.07 21.70
CA MET A 1 -42.03 28.09 22.72
C MET A 1 -41.24 27.55 23.93
N GLY A 2 -41.06 26.23 24.12
CA GLY A 2 -40.45 25.68 25.36
C GLY A 2 -38.93 25.49 25.40
N THR A 3 -38.19 25.58 24.28
CA THR A 3 -36.74 25.30 24.23
C THR A 3 -35.85 26.55 24.36
N THR A 4 -36.40 27.74 24.13
CA THR A 4 -35.62 28.99 24.10
C THR A 4 -35.32 29.53 25.49
N SER A 5 -36.29 29.47 26.43
CA SER A 5 -36.11 29.99 27.79
C SER A 5 -35.06 29.23 28.62
N PRO A 6 -34.99 27.88 28.58
CA PRO A 6 -33.93 27.15 29.30
C PRO A 6 -32.53 27.43 28.77
N LYS A 7 -32.38 27.53 27.44
CA LYS A 7 -31.09 27.86 26.81
C LYS A 7 -30.61 29.26 27.16
N PHE A 8 -31.53 30.24 27.21
CA PHE A 8 -31.21 31.59 27.66
C PHE A 8 -30.73 31.59 29.11
N LEU A 9 -31.42 30.89 30.03
CA LEU A 9 -31.02 30.78 31.43
C LEU A 9 -29.68 30.07 31.64
N LEU A 10 -29.28 29.18 30.73
CA LEU A 10 -27.95 28.55 30.75
C LEU A 10 -26.84 29.47 30.19
N ALA A 11 -27.20 30.51 29.44
CA ALA A 11 -26.28 31.43 28.78
C ALA A 11 -26.11 32.77 29.52
N ILE A 12 -26.97 33.11 30.49
CA ILE A 12 -26.94 34.43 31.17
C ILE A 12 -25.76 34.64 32.14
N GLY A 13 -24.99 33.59 32.44
CA GLY A 13 -23.89 33.63 33.40
C GLY A 13 -22.98 32.41 33.35
N GLU A 14 -22.00 32.35 34.24
CA GLU A 14 -21.02 31.27 34.29
C GLU A 14 -21.61 29.93 34.81
N LYS A 15 -21.06 28.83 34.30
CA LYS A 15 -21.54 27.47 34.58
C LYS A 15 -21.46 27.16 36.09
N GLY A 16 -22.61 27.00 36.74
CA GLY A 16 -22.72 26.63 38.17
C GLY A 16 -23.05 27.76 39.14
N HIS A 17 -23.12 29.02 38.67
CA HIS A 17 -23.52 30.16 39.49
C HIS A 17 -24.58 31.01 38.77
N TYR A 18 -25.67 31.34 39.47
CA TYR A 18 -26.63 32.30 38.94
C TYR A 18 -26.07 33.71 39.07
N HIS A 19 -25.53 34.22 37.96
CA HIS A 19 -25.06 35.59 37.81
C HIS A 19 -25.62 36.14 36.50
N ILE A 20 -26.05 37.41 36.49
CA ILE A 20 -26.46 38.08 35.26
C ILE A 20 -25.26 38.89 34.80
N ASP A 21 -24.54 38.36 33.81
CA ASP A 21 -23.41 39.05 33.21
C ASP A 21 -23.93 40.18 32.30
N LEU A 22 -23.77 41.43 32.76
CA LEU A 22 -24.19 42.61 31.99
C LEU A 22 -23.12 43.08 30.99
N GLU A 23 -21.95 42.45 30.96
CA GLU A 23 -20.93 42.69 29.93
C GLU A 23 -21.21 41.90 28.65
N ASP A 24 -22.01 40.82 28.73
CA ASP A 24 -22.51 40.09 27.57
C ASP A 24 -23.59 40.92 26.84
N GLU A 25 -23.41 41.15 25.53
CA GLU A 25 -24.32 41.99 24.73
C GLU A 25 -25.73 41.39 24.60
N VAL A 26 -25.86 40.07 24.52
CA VAL A 26 -27.15 39.38 24.40
C VAL A 26 -27.90 39.48 25.73
N VAL A 27 -27.23 39.28 26.85
CA VAL A 27 -27.80 39.41 28.19
C VAL A 27 -28.16 40.87 28.47
N ARG A 28 -27.25 41.82 28.24
CA ARG A 28 -27.50 43.25 28.43
C ARG A 28 -28.62 43.78 27.54
N GLY A 29 -28.69 43.31 26.29
CA GLY A 29 -29.76 43.65 25.35
C GLY A 29 -31.12 43.06 25.73
N SER A 30 -31.13 41.91 26.41
CA SER A 30 -32.35 41.21 26.83
C SER A 30 -32.93 41.73 28.16
N ILE A 31 -32.13 42.37 29.01
CA ILE A 31 -32.57 42.93 30.30
C ILE A 31 -33.07 44.37 30.15
N VAL A 32 -34.37 44.57 30.36
CA VAL A 32 -35.03 45.89 30.27
C VAL A 32 -35.14 46.62 31.61
N ILE A 33 -35.19 45.88 32.72
CA ILE A 33 -35.30 46.39 34.09
C ILE A 33 -34.43 45.50 34.98
N LYS A 34 -33.59 46.10 35.83
CA LYS A 34 -32.83 45.40 36.87
C LYS A 34 -32.97 46.18 38.17
N ASP A 35 -33.35 45.49 39.26
CA ASP A 35 -33.51 46.08 40.61
C ASP A 35 -34.39 47.34 40.66
N GLY A 36 -35.40 47.43 39.79
CA GLY A 36 -36.32 48.57 39.70
C GLY A 36 -35.84 49.73 38.82
N GLU A 37 -34.58 49.71 38.36
CA GLU A 37 -34.03 50.71 37.44
C GLU A 37 -34.25 50.32 35.98
N LYS A 38 -34.68 51.30 35.17
CA LYS A 38 -34.92 51.10 33.73
C LYS A 38 -33.59 51.11 32.99
N MET A 39 -33.27 49.98 32.36
CA MET A 39 -32.03 49.74 31.62
C MET A 39 -32.20 49.94 30.09
N TRP A 40 -33.37 50.41 29.66
CA TRP A 40 -33.73 50.67 28.27
C TRP A 40 -33.56 52.16 27.91
N PRO A 41 -32.96 52.50 26.76
CA PRO A 41 -32.46 51.61 25.69
C PRO A 41 -31.11 50.96 26.01
N PRO A 42 -30.78 49.78 25.43
CA PRO A 42 -29.46 49.20 25.58
C PRO A 42 -28.38 50.14 25.00
N PRO A 43 -27.14 50.08 25.50
CA PRO A 43 -26.03 50.79 24.89
C PRO A 43 -25.91 50.40 23.41
N PRO A 44 -25.46 51.30 22.53
CA PRO A 44 -25.09 50.90 21.17
C PRO A 44 -24.08 49.74 21.29
N PRO A 45 -24.22 48.68 20.47
CA PRO A 45 -23.26 47.58 20.46
C PRO A 45 -21.86 48.19 20.36
N LYS A 46 -20.89 47.62 21.10
CA LYS A 46 -19.50 47.95 20.79
C LYS A 46 -19.34 47.65 19.30
N GLU A 47 -18.54 48.41 18.55
CA GLU A 47 -18.18 48.01 17.19
C GLU A 47 -17.41 46.69 17.30
N VAL A 48 -18.16 45.58 17.38
CA VAL A 48 -17.68 44.27 17.00
C VAL A 48 -17.26 44.53 15.58
N ALA A 49 -15.95 44.48 15.32
CA ALA A 49 -15.47 44.30 13.96
C ALA A 49 -16.40 43.25 13.41
N LYS A 50 -17.29 43.63 12.46
CA LYS A 50 -18.30 42.71 11.92
C LYS A 50 -17.57 41.40 11.81
N PRO A 51 -18.02 40.29 12.46
CA PRO A 51 -17.41 39.02 12.15
C PRO A 51 -17.44 39.05 10.63
N GLU A 52 -16.26 39.08 9.99
CA GLU A 52 -16.21 39.17 8.55
C GLU A 52 -17.22 38.15 8.16
N GLN A 53 -18.29 38.58 7.47
CA GLN A 53 -19.20 37.62 6.91
C GLN A 53 -18.22 36.76 6.15
N GLN A 54 -17.92 35.57 6.69
CA GLN A 54 -17.23 34.55 5.98
C GLN A 54 -18.29 34.30 4.92
N GLN A 55 -18.17 35.08 3.84
CA GLN A 55 -18.76 34.77 2.57
C GLN A 55 -18.48 33.29 2.49
N PRO A 56 -19.52 32.44 2.41
CA PRO A 56 -19.33 31.00 2.39
C PRO A 56 -18.16 30.78 1.47
N VAL A 57 -17.02 30.34 2.03
CA VAL A 57 -15.76 30.34 1.29
C VAL A 57 -16.14 29.66 0.01
N PRO A 58 -16.12 30.36 -1.14
CA PRO A 58 -16.64 29.76 -2.34
C PRO A 58 -15.85 28.47 -2.43
N VAL A 59 -16.55 27.33 -2.33
CA VAL A 59 -15.95 26.01 -2.61
C VAL A 59 -15.09 26.30 -3.78
N VAL A 60 -13.76 26.19 -3.62
CA VAL A 60 -12.81 26.64 -4.63
C VAL A 60 -13.20 25.83 -5.86
N LYS A 61 -14.07 26.41 -6.70
CA LYS A 61 -14.43 25.84 -7.98
C LYS A 61 -13.12 25.97 -8.66
N ALA A 62 -12.41 24.82 -8.74
CA ALA A 62 -11.16 24.69 -9.42
C ALA A 62 -11.28 25.57 -10.66
N GLU A 63 -10.42 26.59 -10.73
CA GLU A 63 -10.39 27.49 -11.89
C GLU A 63 -10.48 26.57 -13.09
N VAL A 64 -11.58 26.65 -13.84
CA VAL A 64 -11.76 25.79 -15.00
C VAL A 64 -10.73 26.30 -15.98
N VAL A 65 -9.51 25.76 -15.90
CA VAL A 65 -8.46 26.00 -16.86
C VAL A 65 -9.10 25.60 -18.17
N GLU A 66 -9.46 26.59 -19.00
CA GLU A 66 -10.05 26.31 -20.30
C GLU A 66 -9.10 25.37 -21.01
N VAL A 67 -9.52 24.10 -21.10
CA VAL A 67 -8.70 23.04 -21.66
C VAL A 67 -8.64 23.34 -23.14
N ASN A 68 -7.57 24.01 -23.57
CA ASN A 68 -7.35 24.28 -24.99
C ASN A 68 -7.35 22.92 -25.73
N PRO A 69 -8.38 22.63 -26.56
CA PRO A 69 -8.52 21.31 -27.17
C PRO A 69 -7.31 20.95 -28.03
N PHE A 70 -6.71 21.95 -28.71
CA PHE A 70 -5.48 21.75 -29.49
C PHE A 70 -4.32 21.30 -28.61
N ASN A 71 -4.09 21.91 -27.44
CA ASN A 71 -3.00 21.50 -26.55
C ASN A 71 -3.22 20.09 -25.99
N THR A 72 -4.45 19.71 -25.69
CA THR A 72 -4.77 18.35 -25.22
C THR A 72 -4.55 17.32 -26.33
N THR A 73 -5.06 17.58 -27.53
CA THR A 73 -4.85 16.71 -28.69
C THR A 73 -3.37 16.64 -29.07
N LEU A 74 -2.64 17.75 -29.04
CA LEU A 74 -1.20 17.79 -29.31
C LEU A 74 -0.44 16.95 -28.28
N LYS A 75 -0.73 17.11 -26.99
CA LYS A 75 -0.10 16.29 -25.94
C LYS A 75 -0.37 14.80 -26.16
N GLN A 76 -1.60 14.42 -26.49
CA GLN A 76 -1.94 13.03 -26.82
C GLN A 76 -1.18 12.54 -28.05
N ALA A 77 -1.20 13.29 -29.15
CA ALA A 77 -0.49 12.94 -30.37
C ALA A 77 1.03 12.79 -30.13
N MET A 78 1.63 13.68 -29.33
CA MET A 78 3.04 13.59 -28.95
C MET A 78 3.33 12.38 -28.05
N MET A 79 2.44 12.04 -27.11
CA MET A 79 2.58 10.82 -26.30
C MET A 79 2.53 9.55 -27.16
N TYR A 80 1.56 9.45 -28.08
CA TYR A 80 1.47 8.31 -29.02
C TYR A 80 2.67 8.27 -29.97
N THR A 81 3.11 9.42 -30.48
CA THR A 81 4.31 9.51 -31.32
C THR A 81 5.55 9.04 -30.58
N GLY A 82 5.71 9.43 -29.31
CA GLY A 82 6.80 8.95 -28.45
C GLY A 82 6.76 7.45 -28.23
N GLY A 83 5.56 6.88 -27.96
CA GLY A 83 5.37 5.44 -27.79
C GLY A 83 5.62 4.64 -29.08
N MET A 84 5.14 5.10 -30.23
CA MET A 84 5.43 4.47 -31.52
C MET A 84 6.90 4.60 -31.88
N GLY A 85 7.52 5.74 -31.59
CA GLY A 85 8.93 5.98 -31.80
C GLY A 85 9.83 5.07 -30.95
N SER A 86 9.45 4.78 -29.70
CA SER A 86 10.21 3.84 -28.85
C SER A 86 10.11 2.40 -29.37
N ILE A 87 8.97 1.98 -29.90
CA ILE A 87 8.81 0.67 -30.55
C ILE A 87 9.73 0.55 -31.78
N LEU A 88 9.78 1.58 -32.62
CA LEU A 88 10.71 1.62 -33.75
C LEU A 88 12.17 1.57 -33.30
N GLY A 89 12.52 2.34 -32.25
CA GLY A 89 13.86 2.33 -31.66
C GLY A 89 14.28 0.94 -31.14
N LEU A 90 13.37 0.24 -30.45
CA LEU A 90 13.60 -1.14 -30.01
C LEU A 90 13.83 -2.09 -31.19
N GLY A 91 13.11 -1.91 -32.30
CA GLY A 91 13.30 -2.69 -33.52
C GLY A 91 14.66 -2.44 -34.20
N VAL A 92 15.17 -1.20 -34.16
CA VAL A 92 16.50 -0.86 -34.72
C VAL A 92 17.64 -1.51 -33.94
N ILE A 93 17.51 -1.61 -32.62
CA ILE A 93 18.55 -2.20 -31.75
C ILE A 93 18.38 -3.71 -31.52
N ALA A 94 17.35 -4.33 -32.11
CA ALA A 94 17.02 -5.72 -31.88
C ALA A 94 18.12 -6.65 -32.44
N PRO A 95 18.78 -7.46 -31.59
CA PRO A 95 19.86 -8.34 -32.04
C PRO A 95 19.34 -9.63 -32.69
N SER A 96 18.10 -10.04 -32.41
CA SER A 96 17.53 -11.30 -32.85
C SER A 96 16.00 -11.29 -32.84
N ALA A 97 15.39 -12.27 -33.50
CA ALA A 97 13.95 -12.49 -33.42
C ALA A 97 13.47 -12.85 -32.01
N ALA A 98 14.30 -13.54 -31.21
CA ALA A 98 13.98 -13.88 -29.82
C ALA A 98 13.77 -12.63 -28.97
N PHE A 99 14.60 -11.59 -29.15
CA PHE A 99 14.40 -10.30 -28.49
C PHE A 99 13.05 -9.67 -28.85
N ASN A 100 12.66 -9.67 -30.12
CA ASN A 100 11.37 -9.13 -30.56
C ASN A 100 10.19 -9.90 -29.95
N THR A 101 10.28 -11.23 -29.89
CA THR A 101 9.29 -12.07 -29.21
C THR A 101 9.20 -11.74 -27.72
N MET A 102 10.34 -11.51 -27.06
CA MET A 102 10.38 -11.14 -25.64
C MET A 102 9.80 -9.76 -25.40
N VAL A 103 10.11 -8.76 -26.24
CA VAL A 103 9.51 -7.41 -26.19
C VAL A 103 8.00 -7.47 -26.41
N THR A 104 7.54 -8.30 -27.34
CA THR A 104 6.09 -8.51 -27.58
C THR A 104 5.43 -9.11 -26.34
N THR A 105 6.05 -10.13 -25.75
CA THR A 105 5.57 -10.79 -24.53
C THR A 105 5.55 -9.81 -23.34
N PHE A 106 6.60 -9.01 -23.16
CA PHE A 106 6.68 -7.93 -22.19
C PHE A 106 5.54 -6.91 -22.39
N ALA A 107 5.32 -6.41 -23.61
CA ALA A 107 4.28 -5.43 -23.88
C ALA A 107 2.87 -5.97 -23.57
N LEU A 108 2.56 -7.17 -24.05
CA LEU A 108 1.25 -7.80 -23.83
C LEU A 108 1.02 -8.14 -22.36
N SER A 109 2.02 -8.71 -21.68
CA SER A 109 1.92 -8.99 -20.24
C SER A 109 1.77 -7.73 -19.39
N GLY A 110 2.34 -6.60 -19.81
CA GLY A 110 2.15 -5.31 -19.15
C GLY A 110 0.70 -4.81 -19.25
N ILE A 111 0.06 -5.00 -20.41
CA ILE A 111 -1.37 -4.68 -20.60
C ILE A 111 -2.24 -5.62 -19.77
N VAL A 112 -1.94 -6.92 -19.76
CA VAL A 112 -2.64 -7.90 -18.92
C VAL A 112 -2.53 -7.51 -17.45
N GLY A 113 -1.31 -7.26 -16.96
CA GLY A 113 -1.07 -6.81 -15.59
C GLY A 113 -1.82 -5.53 -15.24
N TYR A 114 -1.84 -4.55 -16.15
CA TYR A 114 -2.61 -3.32 -15.98
C TYR A 114 -4.09 -3.60 -15.72
N HIS A 115 -4.75 -4.35 -16.61
CA HIS A 115 -6.18 -4.62 -16.49
C HIS A 115 -6.52 -5.54 -15.33
N THR A 116 -5.68 -6.54 -15.05
CA THR A 116 -5.90 -7.47 -13.95
C THR A 116 -5.86 -6.76 -12.60
N VAL A 117 -4.95 -5.80 -12.39
CA VAL A 117 -4.79 -5.12 -11.10
C VAL A 117 -5.90 -4.11 -10.86
N TRP A 118 -6.34 -3.36 -11.88
CA TRP A 118 -7.51 -2.48 -11.76
C TRP A 118 -8.81 -3.23 -11.45
N GLY A 119 -8.87 -4.53 -11.75
CA GLY A 119 -10.00 -5.38 -11.42
C GLY A 119 -10.00 -5.91 -9.98
N VAL A 120 -8.95 -5.69 -9.19
CA VAL A 120 -8.85 -6.18 -7.81
C VAL A 120 -9.72 -5.34 -6.88
N SER A 121 -10.46 -5.99 -5.97
CA SER A 121 -11.25 -5.27 -4.95
C SER A 121 -10.31 -4.46 -4.02
N PRO A 122 -10.61 -3.19 -3.70
CA PRO A 122 -9.77 -2.38 -2.82
C PRO A 122 -9.49 -3.02 -1.45
N ALA A 123 -10.48 -3.71 -0.89
CA ALA A 123 -10.36 -4.47 0.35
C ALA A 123 -9.33 -5.62 0.29
N LEU A 124 -8.97 -6.06 -0.92
CA LEU A 124 -8.02 -7.13 -1.19
C LEU A 124 -6.64 -6.62 -1.65
N HIS A 125 -6.35 -5.32 -1.60
CA HIS A 125 -5.03 -4.78 -1.94
C HIS A 125 -3.89 -5.31 -1.05
N SER A 126 -4.17 -5.57 0.24
CA SER A 126 -3.21 -6.18 1.15
C SER A 126 -2.87 -7.62 0.75
N PRO A 127 -3.87 -8.52 0.55
CA PRO A 127 -3.65 -9.82 -0.09
C PRO A 127 -2.97 -9.76 -1.46
N LEU A 128 -3.28 -8.77 -2.30
CA LEU A 128 -2.63 -8.57 -3.60
C LEU A 128 -1.13 -8.37 -3.46
N MET A 129 -0.68 -7.48 -2.56
CA MET A 129 0.75 -7.29 -2.31
C MET A 129 1.43 -8.57 -1.78
N SER A 130 0.74 -9.33 -0.94
CA SER A 130 1.24 -10.62 -0.45
C SER A 130 1.36 -11.66 -1.59
N VAL A 131 0.36 -11.75 -2.48
CA VAL A 131 0.39 -12.66 -3.65
C VAL A 131 1.49 -12.26 -4.63
N THR A 132 1.61 -10.98 -4.97
CA THR A 132 2.67 -10.53 -5.89
C THR A 132 4.05 -10.81 -5.30
N ASN A 133 4.23 -10.63 -3.99
CA ASN A 133 5.47 -10.97 -3.33
C ASN A 133 5.74 -12.49 -3.35
N ALA A 134 4.73 -13.33 -3.10
CA ALA A 134 4.87 -14.79 -3.19
C ALA A 134 5.29 -15.23 -4.60
N ILE A 135 4.63 -14.70 -5.61
CA ILE A 135 4.89 -14.99 -7.02
C ILE A 135 6.26 -14.43 -7.44
N SER A 136 6.68 -13.27 -6.93
CA SER A 136 7.99 -12.67 -7.25
C SER A 136 9.17 -13.55 -6.85
N GLY A 137 8.98 -14.47 -5.89
CA GLY A 137 9.98 -15.49 -5.57
C GLY A 137 10.27 -16.48 -6.70
N ILE A 138 9.62 -16.34 -7.86
CA ILE A 138 9.99 -17.05 -9.10
C ILE A 138 11.35 -16.62 -9.66
N THR A 139 12.01 -15.60 -9.09
CA THR A 139 13.46 -15.40 -9.20
C THR A 139 14.27 -16.68 -8.92
N ALA A 140 13.69 -17.64 -8.18
CA ALA A 140 14.25 -18.99 -8.02
C ALA A 140 14.53 -19.68 -9.35
N VAL A 141 13.71 -19.45 -10.40
CA VAL A 141 13.93 -20.02 -11.73
C VAL A 141 15.24 -19.53 -12.34
N GLY A 142 15.57 -18.24 -12.19
CA GLY A 142 16.85 -17.73 -12.66
C GLY A 142 18.03 -18.28 -11.88
N GLY A 143 17.91 -18.39 -10.55
CA GLY A 143 18.90 -19.08 -9.72
C GLY A 143 19.10 -20.54 -10.16
N LEU A 144 18.02 -21.31 -10.37
CA LEU A 144 18.09 -22.70 -10.79
C LEU A 144 18.79 -22.89 -12.14
N LEU A 145 18.55 -22.01 -13.11
CA LEU A 145 19.20 -22.07 -14.42
C LEU A 145 20.73 -21.84 -14.33
N CYS A 146 21.21 -21.17 -13.29
CA CYS A 146 22.63 -20.87 -13.07
C CYS A 146 23.31 -21.77 -12.03
N MET A 147 22.59 -22.71 -11.42
CA MET A 147 23.17 -23.65 -10.45
C MET A 147 23.93 -24.78 -11.15
N GLY A 148 25.06 -25.20 -10.56
CA GLY A 148 25.89 -26.29 -11.06
C GLY A 148 26.91 -26.77 -10.03
N GLY A 149 27.74 -27.74 -10.42
CA GLY A 149 28.71 -28.39 -9.52
C GLY A 149 28.30 -29.83 -9.19
N GLY A 150 28.12 -30.12 -7.90
CA GLY A 150 27.65 -31.43 -7.42
C GLY A 150 26.67 -31.26 -6.26
N TYR A 151 26.83 -31.99 -5.16
CA TYR A 151 26.01 -31.79 -3.95
C TYR A 151 26.20 -30.39 -3.33
N LEU A 152 27.35 -29.78 -3.58
CA LEU A 152 27.71 -28.44 -3.16
C LEU A 152 28.23 -27.64 -4.38
N PRO A 153 28.06 -26.31 -4.37
CA PRO A 153 28.58 -25.47 -5.43
C PRO A 153 30.12 -25.50 -5.44
N THR A 154 30.71 -25.67 -6.62
CA THR A 154 32.17 -25.75 -6.80
C THR A 154 32.79 -24.44 -7.27
N THR A 155 31.97 -23.53 -7.80
CA THR A 155 32.39 -22.23 -8.32
C THR A 155 31.63 -21.10 -7.64
N SER A 156 32.20 -19.89 -7.64
CA SER A 156 31.52 -18.71 -7.08
C SER A 156 30.18 -18.41 -7.77
N PRO A 157 30.02 -18.49 -9.10
CA PRO A 157 28.72 -18.30 -9.76
C PRO A 157 27.67 -19.30 -9.28
N ALA A 158 28.03 -20.58 -9.16
CA ALA A 158 27.12 -21.61 -8.67
C ALA A 158 26.71 -21.36 -7.20
N ALA A 159 27.60 -20.82 -6.37
CA ALA A 159 27.28 -20.46 -4.99
C ALA A 159 26.31 -19.25 -4.92
N LEU A 160 26.52 -18.24 -5.75
CA LEU A 160 25.61 -17.08 -5.87
C LEU A 160 24.22 -17.52 -6.35
N ALA A 161 24.16 -18.41 -7.34
CA ALA A 161 22.94 -18.99 -7.86
C ALA A 161 22.19 -19.82 -6.80
N ALA A 162 22.92 -20.65 -6.04
CA ALA A 162 22.34 -21.42 -4.93
C ALA A 162 21.77 -20.50 -3.83
N ALA A 163 22.47 -19.40 -3.52
CA ALA A 163 21.99 -18.39 -2.57
C ALA A 163 20.72 -17.69 -3.08
N ALA A 164 20.69 -17.29 -4.36
CA ALA A 164 19.51 -16.71 -5.00
C ALA A 164 18.31 -17.66 -4.93
N THR A 165 18.48 -18.94 -5.25
CA THR A 165 17.43 -19.97 -5.16
C THR A 165 16.92 -20.15 -3.73
N PHE A 166 17.83 -20.21 -2.74
CA PHE A 166 17.47 -20.33 -1.33
C PHE A 166 16.65 -19.13 -0.85
N ILE A 167 17.12 -17.90 -1.10
CA ILE A 167 16.46 -16.67 -0.69
C ILE A 167 15.09 -16.51 -1.38
N SER A 168 15.02 -16.82 -2.68
CA SER A 168 13.76 -16.78 -3.44
C SER A 168 12.72 -17.76 -2.89
N SER A 169 13.17 -18.92 -2.41
CA SER A 169 12.30 -19.93 -1.79
C SER A 169 11.73 -19.49 -0.44
N ILE A 170 12.42 -18.62 0.31
CA ILE A 170 11.86 -17.99 1.52
C ILE A 170 10.60 -17.19 1.14
N ASN A 171 10.68 -16.42 0.05
CA ASN A 171 9.57 -15.60 -0.42
C ASN A 171 8.38 -16.42 -0.92
N ILE A 172 8.64 -17.48 -1.69
CA ILE A 172 7.57 -18.34 -2.23
C ILE A 172 6.72 -18.89 -1.09
N PHE A 173 7.35 -19.62 -0.15
CA PHE A 173 6.62 -20.31 0.91
C PHE A 173 6.06 -19.34 1.95
N GLY A 174 6.85 -18.31 2.31
CA GLY A 174 6.41 -17.29 3.25
C GLY A 174 5.20 -16.50 2.71
N GLY A 175 5.29 -16.03 1.47
CA GLY A 175 4.26 -15.23 0.83
C GLY A 175 2.95 -15.98 0.61
N PHE A 176 2.97 -17.22 0.10
CA PHE A 176 1.73 -17.97 -0.09
C PHE A 176 1.05 -18.34 1.23
N LEU A 177 1.82 -18.60 2.28
CA LEU A 177 1.27 -18.92 3.59
C LEU A 177 0.62 -17.69 4.26
N ILE A 178 1.26 -16.53 4.16
CA ILE A 178 0.68 -15.26 4.61
C ILE A 178 -0.60 -14.94 3.84
N THR A 179 -0.53 -15.03 2.51
CA THR A 179 -1.69 -14.81 1.65
C THR A 179 -2.87 -15.67 2.11
N LYS A 180 -2.63 -16.97 2.30
CA LYS A 180 -3.66 -17.89 2.77
C LYS A 180 -4.24 -17.43 4.11
N ARG A 181 -3.39 -17.10 5.10
CA ARG A 181 -3.85 -16.62 6.41
C ARG A 181 -4.74 -15.38 6.29
N MET A 182 -4.34 -14.41 5.47
CA MET A 182 -5.10 -13.18 5.26
C MET A 182 -6.45 -13.46 4.59
N LEU A 183 -6.47 -14.33 3.57
CA LEU A 183 -7.69 -14.69 2.86
C LEU A 183 -8.66 -15.52 3.72
N ASP A 184 -8.14 -16.38 4.59
CA ASP A 184 -8.94 -17.18 5.51
C ASP A 184 -9.65 -16.30 6.57
N MET A 185 -9.12 -15.11 6.89
CA MET A 185 -9.77 -14.15 7.80
C MET A 185 -11.04 -13.53 7.22
N PHE A 186 -11.16 -13.45 5.88
CA PHE A 186 -12.37 -12.95 5.23
C PHE A 186 -13.51 -13.99 5.17
N LYS A 187 -13.27 -15.22 5.64
CA LYS A 187 -14.30 -16.26 5.65
C LYS A 187 -15.30 -16.03 6.77
N ARG A 188 -16.59 -16.01 6.43
CA ARG A 188 -17.66 -15.85 7.43
C ARG A 188 -18.00 -17.20 8.07
N PRO A 189 -18.40 -17.23 9.35
CA PRO A 189 -18.90 -18.44 10.00
C PRO A 189 -20.11 -19.09 9.29
N GLY A 190 -20.92 -18.29 8.59
CA GLY A 190 -22.10 -18.75 7.83
C GLY A 190 -21.84 -19.07 6.35
N ASP A 191 -20.62 -18.92 5.85
CA ASP A 191 -20.30 -19.25 4.45
C ASP A 191 -20.39 -20.77 4.21
N PRO A 192 -20.84 -21.21 3.02
CA PRO A 192 -20.80 -22.62 2.64
C PRO A 192 -19.40 -23.24 2.79
N PRO A 193 -19.30 -24.55 3.05
CA PRO A 193 -18.00 -25.22 3.10
C PRO A 193 -17.31 -25.14 1.73
N GLU A 194 -16.05 -24.72 1.74
CA GLU A 194 -15.22 -24.65 0.54
C GLU A 194 -14.32 -25.88 0.42
N TYR A 195 -14.16 -26.38 -0.80
CA TYR A 195 -13.38 -27.57 -1.10
C TYR A 195 -12.09 -27.22 -1.84
N ASN A 196 -11.33 -26.25 -1.30
CA ASN A 196 -10.13 -25.71 -1.96
C ASN A 196 -9.04 -26.75 -2.25
N TYR A 197 -9.04 -27.90 -1.54
CA TYR A 197 -8.13 -29.01 -1.84
C TYR A 197 -8.36 -29.62 -3.22
N LEU A 198 -9.54 -29.44 -3.84
CA LEU A 198 -9.82 -29.92 -5.19
C LEU A 198 -8.97 -29.24 -6.25
N PHE A 199 -8.42 -28.05 -5.99
CA PHE A 199 -7.44 -27.42 -6.87
C PHE A 199 -6.11 -28.19 -6.95
N ALA A 200 -5.88 -29.16 -6.07
CA ALA A 200 -4.79 -30.11 -6.23
C ALA A 200 -4.98 -31.00 -7.48
N ILE A 201 -6.21 -31.22 -7.95
CA ILE A 201 -6.49 -32.03 -9.15
C ILE A 201 -5.87 -31.41 -10.41
N PRO A 202 -6.20 -30.17 -10.82
CA PRO A 202 -5.57 -29.57 -12.00
C PRO A 202 -4.06 -29.40 -11.83
N GLY A 203 -3.58 -29.07 -10.63
CA GLY A 203 -2.14 -28.99 -10.35
C GLY A 203 -1.42 -30.32 -10.56
N ALA A 204 -1.92 -31.40 -9.95
CA ALA A 204 -1.33 -32.74 -10.08
C ALA A 204 -1.46 -33.29 -11.51
N ALA A 205 -2.59 -33.06 -12.17
CA ALA A 205 -2.80 -33.47 -13.56
C ALA A 205 -1.81 -32.76 -14.50
N PHE A 206 -1.63 -31.46 -14.33
CA PHE A 206 -0.67 -30.69 -15.13
C PHE A 206 0.77 -31.14 -14.88
N LEU A 207 1.20 -31.24 -13.62
CA LEU A 207 2.56 -31.66 -13.27
C LEU A 207 2.85 -33.09 -13.75
N GLY A 208 1.91 -34.02 -13.55
CA GLY A 208 2.04 -35.41 -14.02
C GLY A 208 2.10 -35.49 -15.54
N GLY A 209 1.23 -34.76 -16.24
CA GLY A 209 1.23 -34.68 -17.71
C GLY A 209 2.52 -34.06 -18.26
N TYR A 210 3.00 -32.97 -17.64
CA TYR A 210 4.26 -32.33 -17.98
C TYR A 210 5.44 -33.28 -17.83
N MET A 211 5.56 -33.96 -16.67
CA MET A 211 6.64 -34.91 -16.42
C MET A 211 6.59 -36.10 -17.37
N ALA A 212 5.41 -36.63 -17.65
CA ALA A 212 5.24 -37.71 -18.63
C ALA A 212 5.68 -37.25 -20.03
N ALA A 213 5.27 -36.07 -20.48
CA ALA A 213 5.70 -35.50 -21.76
C ALA A 213 7.21 -35.28 -21.84
N HIS A 214 7.81 -34.74 -20.78
CA HIS A 214 9.25 -34.54 -20.67
C HIS A 214 10.02 -35.87 -20.72
N MET A 215 9.57 -36.90 -19.99
CA MET A 215 10.17 -38.24 -20.01
C MET A 215 10.06 -38.94 -21.38
N ASN A 216 9.08 -38.56 -22.21
CA ASN A 216 8.94 -39.03 -23.58
C ASN A 216 9.76 -38.22 -24.60
N GLY A 217 10.62 -37.29 -24.13
CA GLY A 217 11.52 -36.53 -25.00
C GLY A 217 10.86 -35.40 -25.79
N LEU A 218 9.68 -34.93 -25.36
CA LEU A 218 9.01 -33.79 -26.00
C LEU A 218 9.67 -32.47 -25.58
N SER A 219 10.67 -32.03 -26.34
CA SER A 219 11.51 -30.86 -26.02
C SER A 219 10.74 -29.54 -25.86
N GLU A 220 9.68 -29.33 -26.65
CA GLU A 220 8.91 -28.08 -26.65
C GLU A 220 7.98 -27.92 -25.43
N ILE A 221 7.85 -28.95 -24.59
CA ILE A 221 6.91 -28.93 -23.47
C ILE A 221 7.28 -27.88 -22.41
N GLN A 222 8.56 -27.53 -22.28
CA GLN A 222 9.03 -26.54 -21.31
C GLN A 222 8.39 -25.16 -21.52
N GLN A 223 8.31 -24.69 -22.77
CA GLN A 223 7.69 -23.40 -23.09
C GLN A 223 6.18 -23.40 -22.79
N MET A 224 5.51 -24.54 -23.02
CA MET A 224 4.11 -24.70 -22.61
C MET A 224 3.95 -24.76 -21.09
N GLY A 225 4.93 -25.35 -20.39
CA GLY A 225 5.10 -25.28 -18.94
C GLY A 225 5.12 -23.85 -18.42
N TYR A 226 5.95 -23.00 -19.04
CA TYR A 226 6.07 -21.57 -18.72
C TYR A 226 4.81 -20.77 -19.05
N LEU A 227 4.15 -21.06 -20.15
CA LEU A 227 2.87 -20.44 -20.49
C LEU A 227 1.79 -20.79 -19.46
N ALA A 228 1.63 -22.07 -19.14
CA ALA A 228 0.65 -22.51 -18.14
C ALA A 228 0.93 -21.89 -16.77
N ALA A 229 2.20 -21.89 -16.34
CA ALA A 229 2.63 -21.23 -15.10
C ALA A 229 2.27 -19.73 -15.10
N SER A 230 2.54 -19.03 -16.20
CA SER A 230 2.24 -17.61 -16.37
C SER A 230 0.74 -17.32 -16.31
N LEU A 231 -0.08 -18.11 -17.00
CA LEU A 231 -1.54 -17.97 -16.99
C LEU A 231 -2.12 -18.23 -15.60
N CYS A 232 -1.60 -19.22 -14.86
CA CYS A 232 -1.96 -19.46 -13.48
C CYS A 232 -1.58 -18.28 -12.56
N CYS A 233 -0.41 -17.66 -12.76
CA CYS A 233 -0.01 -16.45 -12.04
C CYS A 233 -0.92 -15.24 -12.36
N VAL A 234 -1.34 -15.06 -13.61
CA VAL A 234 -2.34 -14.05 -13.98
C VAL A 234 -3.69 -14.34 -13.33
N GLY A 235 -4.11 -15.61 -13.35
CA GLY A 235 -5.31 -16.09 -12.65
C GLY A 235 -5.24 -15.86 -11.14
N ALA A 236 -4.05 -15.86 -10.55
CA ALA A 236 -3.85 -15.59 -9.13
C ALA A 236 -4.27 -14.18 -8.74
N LEU A 237 -3.86 -13.18 -9.52
CA LEU A 237 -4.25 -11.78 -9.31
C LEU A 237 -5.70 -11.56 -9.71
N THR A 238 -6.14 -12.14 -10.83
CA THR A 238 -7.53 -12.01 -11.30
C THR A 238 -8.52 -12.60 -10.28
N GLY A 239 -8.14 -13.67 -9.59
CA GLY A 239 -8.95 -14.26 -8.52
C GLY A 239 -9.20 -13.31 -7.36
N LEU A 240 -8.38 -12.27 -7.16
CA LEU A 240 -8.57 -11.24 -6.13
C LEU A 240 -9.59 -10.15 -6.53
N ALA A 241 -10.24 -10.28 -7.68
CA ALA A 241 -11.33 -9.37 -8.07
C ALA A 241 -12.54 -9.43 -7.13
N SER A 242 -12.72 -10.54 -6.42
CA SER A 242 -13.77 -10.70 -5.41
C SER A 242 -13.32 -11.59 -4.25
N GLN A 243 -13.89 -11.36 -3.08
CA GLN A 243 -13.64 -12.14 -1.87
C GLN A 243 -14.03 -13.61 -2.08
N SER A 244 -15.10 -13.89 -2.83
CA SER A 244 -15.52 -15.25 -3.17
C SER A 244 -14.46 -16.01 -3.98
N THR A 245 -13.77 -15.35 -4.90
CA THR A 245 -12.77 -15.97 -5.79
C THR A 245 -11.35 -15.88 -5.25
N ALA A 246 -11.09 -15.09 -4.20
CA ALA A 246 -9.74 -14.76 -3.73
C ALA A 246 -8.89 -16.00 -3.39
N ARG A 247 -9.51 -17.02 -2.78
CA ARG A 247 -8.84 -18.28 -2.41
C ARG A 247 -8.51 -19.15 -3.63
N VAL A 248 -9.33 -19.09 -4.67
CA VAL A 248 -9.00 -19.69 -5.99
C VAL A 248 -7.78 -19.00 -6.57
N GLY A 249 -7.70 -17.67 -6.48
CA GLY A 249 -6.53 -16.90 -6.88
C GLY A 249 -5.24 -17.41 -6.19
N ASN A 250 -5.28 -17.56 -4.86
CA ASN A 250 -4.12 -18.10 -4.13
C ASN A 250 -3.73 -19.53 -4.59
N ALA A 251 -4.71 -20.41 -4.83
CA ALA A 251 -4.46 -21.75 -5.32
C ALA A 251 -3.83 -21.76 -6.74
N LEU A 252 -4.33 -20.91 -7.65
CA LEU A 252 -3.76 -20.74 -8.98
C LEU A 252 -2.34 -20.19 -8.92
N GLY A 253 -2.05 -19.27 -8.01
CA GLY A 253 -0.69 -18.76 -7.79
C GLY A 253 0.28 -19.87 -7.37
N ILE A 254 -0.13 -20.74 -6.43
CA ILE A 254 0.67 -21.90 -6.01
C ILE A 254 0.91 -22.83 -7.19
N ILE A 255 -0.15 -23.18 -7.94
CA ILE A 255 -0.03 -24.04 -9.14
C ILE A 255 0.93 -23.41 -10.16
N GLY A 256 0.83 -22.10 -10.40
CA GLY A 256 1.67 -21.38 -11.35
C GLY A 256 3.15 -21.42 -10.98
N VAL A 257 3.48 -21.05 -9.74
CA VAL A 257 4.87 -21.05 -9.26
C VAL A 257 5.45 -22.47 -9.22
N THR A 258 4.70 -23.45 -8.71
CA THR A 258 5.14 -24.85 -8.72
C THR A 258 5.37 -25.35 -10.15
N SER A 259 4.47 -25.06 -11.09
CA SER A 259 4.61 -25.45 -12.49
C SER A 259 5.85 -24.83 -13.14
N GLY A 260 6.14 -23.55 -12.87
CA GLY A 260 7.32 -22.86 -13.39
C GLY A 260 8.64 -23.43 -12.85
N ILE A 261 8.69 -23.73 -11.56
CA ILE A 261 9.85 -24.37 -10.93
C ILE A 261 10.05 -25.79 -11.47
N THR A 262 8.99 -26.59 -11.55
CA THR A 262 9.07 -27.95 -12.10
C THR A 262 9.51 -27.95 -13.56
N ALA A 263 8.97 -27.04 -14.38
CA ALA A 263 9.38 -26.93 -15.78
C ALA A 263 10.86 -26.62 -15.92
N THR A 264 11.39 -25.76 -15.05
CA THR A 264 12.80 -25.40 -15.01
C THR A 264 13.69 -26.55 -14.52
N LEU A 265 13.30 -27.22 -13.42
CA LEU A 265 14.05 -28.36 -12.87
C LEU A 265 14.17 -29.53 -13.86
N ALA A 266 13.11 -29.79 -14.62
CA ALA A 266 13.13 -30.80 -15.68
C ALA A 266 13.95 -30.33 -16.90
N GLY A 267 13.81 -29.06 -17.29
CA GLY A 267 14.45 -28.51 -18.49
C GLY A 267 15.96 -28.31 -18.38
N VAL A 268 16.49 -28.08 -17.17
CA VAL A 268 17.91 -27.73 -16.96
C VAL A 268 18.87 -28.90 -17.19
N GLY A 269 18.39 -30.15 -17.19
CA GLY A 269 19.23 -31.33 -17.44
C GLY A 269 20.31 -31.56 -16.37
N ALA A 270 20.05 -31.16 -15.13
CA ALA A 270 21.01 -31.27 -14.02
C ALA A 270 21.33 -32.73 -13.64
N SER A 271 22.57 -32.97 -13.18
CA SER A 271 22.94 -34.26 -12.60
C SER A 271 22.15 -34.57 -11.33
N PRO A 272 22.02 -35.83 -10.90
CA PRO A 272 21.33 -36.18 -9.66
C PRO A 272 21.85 -35.41 -8.44
N GLU A 273 23.16 -35.19 -8.36
CA GLU A 273 23.79 -34.45 -7.26
C GLU A 273 23.37 -32.97 -7.25
N VAL A 274 23.36 -32.33 -8.41
CA VAL A 274 22.93 -30.93 -8.56
C VAL A 274 21.42 -30.81 -8.32
N LEU A 275 20.61 -31.77 -8.75
CA LEU A 275 19.18 -31.81 -8.43
C LEU A 275 18.94 -31.90 -6.92
N VAL A 276 19.71 -32.72 -6.20
CA VAL A 276 19.67 -32.77 -4.73
C VAL A 276 20.05 -31.43 -4.12
N GLN A 277 21.08 -30.75 -4.65
CA GLN A 277 21.45 -29.40 -4.21
C GLN A 277 20.31 -28.39 -4.43
N MET A 278 19.70 -28.35 -5.62
CA MET A 278 18.57 -27.48 -5.96
C MET A 278 17.38 -27.70 -5.01
N LEU A 279 16.98 -28.96 -4.83
CA LEU A 279 15.87 -29.32 -3.93
C LEU A 279 16.18 -28.97 -2.48
N SER A 280 17.44 -29.11 -2.04
CA SER A 280 17.88 -28.73 -0.70
C SER A 280 17.79 -27.22 -0.47
N CYS A 281 18.19 -26.40 -1.45
CA CYS A 281 18.02 -24.95 -1.40
C CYS A 281 16.54 -24.55 -1.33
N ILE A 282 15.69 -25.16 -2.15
CA ILE A 282 14.24 -24.91 -2.15
C ILE A 282 13.61 -25.31 -0.81
N ALA A 283 13.90 -26.51 -0.32
CA ALA A 283 13.36 -27.02 0.93
C ALA A 283 13.83 -26.19 2.13
N GLY A 284 15.12 -25.84 2.18
CA GLY A 284 15.70 -25.03 3.25
C GLY A 284 15.10 -23.61 3.29
N GLY A 285 15.05 -22.93 2.14
CA GLY A 285 14.44 -21.61 2.06
C GLY A 285 12.95 -21.65 2.37
N GLY A 286 12.25 -22.65 1.83
CA GLY A 286 10.82 -22.86 2.07
C GLY A 286 10.48 -23.13 3.54
N LEU A 287 11.32 -23.88 4.25
CA LEU A 287 11.20 -24.11 5.68
C LEU A 287 11.33 -22.79 6.47
N VAL A 288 12.37 -22.00 6.18
CA VAL A 288 12.59 -20.69 6.83
C VAL A 288 11.41 -19.75 6.56
N GLY A 289 10.99 -19.62 5.30
CA GLY A 289 9.84 -18.79 4.92
C GLY A 289 8.55 -19.22 5.64
N SER A 290 8.29 -20.52 5.71
CA SER A 290 7.13 -21.07 6.41
C SER A 290 7.16 -20.79 7.92
N ILE A 291 8.33 -20.88 8.56
CA ILE A 291 8.48 -20.57 10.00
C ILE A 291 8.20 -19.09 10.26
N ILE A 292 8.77 -18.19 9.46
CA ILE A 292 8.57 -16.74 9.58
C ILE A 292 7.08 -16.41 9.40
N ALA A 293 6.47 -16.92 8.32
CA ALA A 293 5.08 -16.67 7.99
C ALA A 293 4.07 -17.22 9.00
N LYS A 294 4.40 -18.25 9.79
CA LYS A 294 3.52 -18.76 10.86
C LYS A 294 3.61 -17.95 12.15
N LYS A 295 4.76 -17.33 12.43
CA LYS A 295 5.02 -16.64 13.70
C LYS A 295 4.58 -15.18 13.70
N ILE A 296 4.47 -14.55 12.53
CA ILE A 296 4.16 -13.12 12.43
C ILE A 296 2.69 -12.81 12.75
N SER A 297 2.45 -11.67 13.40
CA SER A 297 1.10 -11.13 13.61
C SER A 297 0.59 -10.43 12.33
N VAL A 298 -0.72 -10.26 12.20
CA VAL A 298 -1.33 -9.53 11.07
C VAL A 298 -1.00 -8.04 11.12
N ALA A 299 -0.89 -7.48 12.32
CA ALA A 299 -0.48 -6.09 12.52
C ALA A 299 0.93 -5.82 11.96
N ASP A 300 1.80 -6.83 11.97
CA ASP A 300 3.19 -6.77 11.52
C ASP A 300 3.40 -7.13 10.03
N LEU A 301 2.31 -7.31 9.27
CA LEU A 301 2.38 -7.60 7.84
C LEU A 301 3.15 -6.55 7.01
N PRO A 302 2.98 -5.23 7.23
CA PRO A 302 3.64 -4.22 6.40
C PRO A 302 5.16 -4.35 6.39
N GLN A 303 5.78 -4.52 7.56
CA GLN A 303 7.23 -4.69 7.65
C GLN A 303 7.69 -6.03 7.06
N LEU A 304 6.90 -7.10 7.19
CA LEU A 304 7.29 -8.40 6.62
C LEU A 304 7.25 -8.37 5.09
N VAL A 305 6.25 -7.70 4.51
CA VAL A 305 6.19 -7.45 3.06
C VAL A 305 7.41 -6.65 2.60
N ALA A 306 7.79 -5.59 3.32
CA ALA A 306 9.02 -4.86 3.04
C ALA A 306 10.26 -5.78 3.12
N ALA A 307 10.39 -6.61 4.16
CA ALA A 307 11.51 -7.54 4.28
C ALA A 307 11.57 -8.53 3.10
N PHE A 308 10.43 -9.06 2.65
CA PHE A 308 10.40 -10.00 1.52
C PHE A 308 10.76 -9.35 0.18
N HIS A 309 10.39 -8.09 -0.08
CA HIS A 309 10.89 -7.40 -1.29
C HIS A 309 12.42 -7.28 -1.31
N SER A 310 13.06 -7.17 -0.14
CA SER A 310 14.52 -7.14 -0.05
C SER A 310 15.15 -8.45 -0.55
N PHE A 311 14.52 -9.59 -0.25
CA PHE A 311 14.97 -10.91 -0.71
C PHE A 311 14.90 -11.06 -2.23
N VAL A 312 13.86 -10.51 -2.88
CA VAL A 312 13.78 -10.50 -4.36
C VAL A 312 14.85 -9.60 -4.97
N GLY A 313 15.03 -8.39 -4.43
CA GLY A 313 16.07 -7.48 -4.91
C GLY A 313 17.47 -8.08 -4.81
N LEU A 314 17.78 -8.73 -3.68
CA LEU A 314 19.04 -9.42 -3.48
C LEU A 314 19.20 -10.62 -4.42
N ALA A 315 18.17 -11.47 -4.55
CA ALA A 315 18.20 -12.61 -5.46
C ALA A 315 18.47 -12.15 -6.91
N ALA A 316 17.83 -11.08 -7.38
CA ALA A 316 18.06 -10.53 -8.72
C ALA A 316 19.51 -10.07 -8.93
N VAL A 317 20.11 -9.37 -7.94
CA VAL A 317 21.53 -8.97 -8.00
C VAL A 317 22.44 -10.20 -8.07
N LEU A 318 22.17 -11.21 -7.23
CA LEU A 318 22.94 -12.45 -7.20
C LEU A 318 22.83 -13.24 -8.51
N THR A 319 21.63 -13.36 -9.08
CA THR A 319 21.45 -14.04 -10.37
C THR A 319 22.15 -13.28 -11.49
N CYS A 320 22.04 -11.95 -11.56
CA CYS A 320 22.69 -11.15 -12.60
C CYS A 320 24.22 -11.32 -12.54
N ILE A 321 24.82 -11.17 -11.36
CA ILE A 321 26.26 -11.33 -11.20
C ILE A 321 26.68 -12.78 -11.51
N SER A 322 25.94 -13.77 -11.03
CA SER A 322 26.19 -15.19 -11.31
C SER A 322 26.18 -15.49 -12.81
N THR A 323 25.12 -15.07 -13.50
CA THR A 323 24.92 -15.30 -14.95
C THR A 323 26.05 -14.65 -15.75
N TYR A 324 26.42 -13.41 -15.41
CA TYR A 324 27.52 -12.75 -16.11
C TYR A 324 28.86 -13.50 -15.91
N MET A 325 29.14 -13.96 -14.69
CA MET A 325 30.37 -14.70 -14.41
C MET A 325 30.42 -16.07 -15.10
N SER A 326 29.29 -16.78 -15.22
CA SER A 326 29.24 -18.08 -15.90
C SER A 326 29.26 -17.95 -17.43
N GLU A 327 28.54 -16.97 -17.98
CA GLU A 327 28.34 -16.82 -19.42
C GLU A 327 29.32 -15.85 -20.09
N TYR A 328 30.29 -15.28 -19.35
CA TYR A 328 31.22 -14.28 -19.89
C TYR A 328 31.85 -14.69 -21.22
N ALA A 329 32.37 -15.92 -21.31
CA ALA A 329 33.03 -16.41 -22.51
C ALA A 329 32.08 -16.46 -23.71
N HIS A 330 30.82 -16.86 -23.49
CA HIS A 330 29.78 -16.89 -24.53
C HIS A 330 29.38 -15.46 -24.96
N LEU A 331 29.16 -14.58 -23.99
CA LEU A 331 28.81 -13.16 -24.22
C LEU A 331 29.86 -12.41 -25.05
N MET A 332 31.13 -12.78 -25.00
CA MET A 332 32.16 -12.13 -25.83
C MET A 332 32.03 -12.45 -27.32
N THR A 333 31.30 -13.51 -27.67
CA THR A 333 31.12 -13.98 -29.06
C THR A 333 29.68 -13.89 -29.57
N ASP A 334 28.72 -13.63 -28.68
CA ASP A 334 27.30 -13.59 -28.99
C ASP A 334 26.89 -12.23 -29.62
N PRO A 335 26.30 -12.22 -30.83
CA PRO A 335 25.76 -11.00 -31.44
C PRO A 335 24.71 -10.27 -30.59
N SER A 336 24.04 -10.99 -29.67
CA SER A 336 23.05 -10.46 -28.75
C SER A 336 23.60 -9.96 -27.42
N ALA A 337 24.91 -10.06 -27.20
CA ALA A 337 25.56 -9.76 -25.93
C ALA A 337 25.25 -8.36 -25.39
N ALA A 338 25.13 -7.35 -26.25
CA ALA A 338 24.83 -5.98 -25.82
C ALA A 338 23.48 -5.89 -25.08
N VAL A 339 22.45 -6.60 -25.56
CA VAL A 339 21.13 -6.62 -24.92
C VAL A 339 21.16 -7.41 -23.62
N THR A 340 21.79 -8.58 -23.62
CA THR A 340 21.93 -9.40 -22.40
C THR A 340 22.72 -8.67 -21.32
N LYS A 341 23.82 -7.99 -21.69
CA LYS A 341 24.58 -7.09 -20.81
C LYS A 341 23.68 -5.96 -20.29
N ALA A 342 22.87 -5.33 -21.15
CA ALA A 342 21.98 -4.26 -20.70
C ALA A 342 20.97 -4.76 -19.66
N ALA A 343 20.37 -5.93 -19.89
CA ALA A 343 19.45 -6.57 -18.95
C ALA A 343 20.13 -6.93 -17.62
N LEU A 344 21.33 -7.50 -17.66
CA LEU A 344 22.17 -7.79 -16.49
C LEU A 344 22.42 -6.55 -15.64
N PHE A 345 22.82 -5.45 -16.29
CA PHE A 345 23.12 -4.20 -15.60
C PHE A 345 21.86 -3.59 -14.97
N LEU A 346 20.76 -3.54 -15.71
CA LEU A 346 19.48 -3.01 -15.22
C LEU A 346 18.92 -3.88 -14.09
N GLY A 347 18.96 -5.20 -14.20
CA GLY A 347 18.57 -6.12 -13.14
C GLY A 347 19.40 -5.92 -11.87
N THR A 348 20.72 -5.76 -12.02
CA THR A 348 21.62 -5.43 -10.89
C THR A 348 21.27 -4.08 -10.24
N PHE A 349 21.03 -3.04 -11.04
CA PHE A 349 20.67 -1.72 -10.55
C PHE A 349 19.31 -1.71 -9.82
N ILE A 350 18.27 -2.23 -10.45
CA ILE A 350 16.91 -2.26 -9.88
C ILE A 350 16.89 -3.15 -8.63
N GLY A 351 17.56 -4.30 -8.68
CA GLY A 351 17.69 -5.22 -7.55
C GLY A 351 18.41 -4.57 -6.35
N GLY A 352 19.49 -3.84 -6.57
CA GLY A 352 20.23 -3.14 -5.51
C GLY A 352 19.41 -2.03 -4.84
N VAL A 353 18.71 -1.19 -5.61
CA VAL A 353 17.77 -0.19 -5.05
C VAL A 353 16.68 -0.87 -4.23
N THR A 354 16.11 -1.95 -4.77
CA THR A 354 15.02 -2.70 -4.13
C THR A 354 15.47 -3.32 -2.82
N PHE A 355 16.65 -3.95 -2.80
CA PHE A 355 17.21 -4.62 -1.64
C PHE A 355 17.35 -3.66 -0.45
N THR A 356 18.14 -2.61 -0.60
CA THR A 356 18.42 -1.71 0.52
C THR A 356 17.26 -0.78 0.83
N GLY A 357 16.53 -0.32 -0.18
CA GLY A 357 15.33 0.49 0.03
C GLY A 357 14.30 -0.24 0.88
N SER A 358 14.13 -1.54 0.64
CA SER A 358 13.23 -2.41 1.40
C SER A 358 13.72 -2.66 2.83
N ILE A 359 15.03 -2.78 3.05
CA ILE A 359 15.60 -2.90 4.40
C ILE A 359 15.35 -1.63 5.22
N ILE A 360 15.51 -0.44 4.62
CA ILE A 360 15.22 0.82 5.32
C ILE A 360 13.72 0.93 5.62
N ALA A 361 12.85 0.57 4.68
CA ALA A 361 11.41 0.54 4.90
C ALA A 361 11.04 -0.41 6.04
N TYR A 362 11.58 -1.62 6.06
CA TYR A 362 11.44 -2.57 7.18
C TYR A 362 11.88 -1.94 8.50
N GLY A 363 13.08 -1.36 8.56
CA GLY A 363 13.63 -0.77 9.78
C GLY A 363 12.77 0.37 10.33
N LYS A 364 12.21 1.22 9.45
CA LYS A 364 11.30 2.30 9.85
C LYS A 364 9.93 1.80 10.31
N LEU A 365 9.35 0.81 9.65
CA LEU A 365 8.05 0.24 10.03
C LEU A 365 8.12 -0.54 11.34
N GLN A 366 9.22 -1.26 11.56
CA GLN A 366 9.50 -2.02 12.77
C GLN A 366 9.87 -1.12 13.96
N GLY A 367 10.16 0.16 13.73
CA GLY A 367 10.60 1.10 14.77
C GLY A 367 12.05 0.94 15.21
N ILE A 368 12.86 0.19 14.45
CA ILE A 368 14.32 0.10 14.64
C ILE A 368 14.98 1.41 14.20
N LEU A 369 14.46 2.03 13.14
CA LEU A 369 14.86 3.33 12.62
C LEU A 369 13.79 4.38 12.95
N THR A 370 14.20 5.64 13.05
CA THR A 370 13.25 6.74 13.27
C THR A 370 12.30 6.87 12.08
N SER A 371 11.01 7.10 12.37
CA SER A 371 10.00 7.33 11.34
C SER A 371 10.13 8.71 10.66
N GLU A 372 10.93 9.61 11.22
CA GLU A 372 11.20 10.93 10.64
C GLU A 372 12.02 10.81 9.35
N PRO A 373 11.82 11.71 8.38
CA PRO A 373 12.61 11.72 7.16
C PRO A 373 14.02 12.27 7.43
N LEU A 374 15.05 11.52 7.07
CA LEU A 374 16.45 11.94 7.21
C LEU A 374 16.87 12.81 6.01
N LEU A 375 16.97 14.12 6.22
CA LEU A 375 17.30 15.08 5.16
C LEU A 375 18.81 15.40 5.14
N LEU A 376 19.58 14.68 4.31
CA LEU A 376 21.00 14.99 4.13
C LEU A 376 21.19 16.32 3.38
N PRO A 377 22.17 17.17 3.79
CA PRO A 377 22.55 18.36 3.02
C PRO A 377 22.92 17.98 1.58
N GLY A 378 22.32 18.64 0.58
CA GLY A 378 22.61 18.35 -0.83
C GLY A 378 22.14 16.99 -1.35
N ARG A 379 21.19 16.31 -0.68
CA ARG A 379 20.69 14.97 -1.08
C ARG A 379 20.30 14.82 -2.56
N HIS A 380 19.77 15.88 -3.18
CA HIS A 380 19.36 15.83 -4.59
C HIS A 380 20.57 15.76 -5.51
N LEU A 381 21.64 16.48 -5.16
CA LEU A 381 22.92 16.40 -5.85
C LEU A 381 23.57 15.03 -5.61
N LEU A 382 23.50 14.50 -4.39
CA LEU A 382 24.01 13.16 -4.07
C LEU A 382 23.30 12.07 -4.89
N ASN A 383 21.97 12.06 -4.88
CA ASN A 383 21.16 11.08 -5.62
C ASN A 383 21.31 11.25 -7.12
N GLY A 384 21.30 12.49 -7.63
CA GLY A 384 21.56 12.79 -9.04
C GLY A 384 22.97 12.37 -9.46
N GLY A 385 23.97 12.59 -8.62
CA GLY A 385 25.35 12.16 -8.83
C GLY A 385 25.48 10.64 -8.88
N MET A 386 24.85 9.90 -7.96
CA MET A 386 24.83 8.43 -7.98
C MET A 386 24.11 7.88 -9.22
N LEU A 387 23.02 8.52 -9.66
CA LEU A 387 22.32 8.15 -10.87
C LEU A 387 23.21 8.37 -12.12
N LEU A 388 23.83 9.55 -12.24
CA LEU A 388 24.75 9.86 -13.33
C LEU A 388 25.97 8.94 -13.34
N ALA A 389 26.51 8.60 -12.16
CA ALA A 389 27.61 7.64 -12.04
C ALA A 389 27.19 6.23 -12.49
N ASN A 390 25.95 5.80 -12.21
CA ASN A 390 25.41 4.55 -12.77
C ASN A 390 25.27 4.61 -14.30
N VAL A 391 24.79 5.72 -14.85
CA VAL A 391 24.71 5.90 -16.32
C VAL A 391 26.12 5.86 -16.94
N GLY A 392 27.11 6.49 -16.29
CA GLY A 392 28.51 6.40 -16.69
C GLY A 392 29.07 4.98 -16.59
N ALA A 393 28.75 4.25 -15.52
CA ALA A 393 29.13 2.85 -15.36
C ALA A 393 28.50 1.96 -16.43
N LEU A 394 27.25 2.20 -16.82
CA LEU A 394 26.61 1.53 -17.95
C LEU A 394 27.33 1.82 -19.26
N GLY A 395 27.67 3.09 -19.53
CA GLY A 395 28.45 3.47 -20.70
C GLY A 395 29.80 2.73 -20.73
N TYR A 396 30.53 2.75 -19.62
CA TYR A 396 31.81 2.05 -19.46
C TYR A 396 31.66 0.53 -19.69
N TYR A 397 30.63 -0.08 -19.10
CA TYR A 397 30.27 -1.48 -19.25
C TYR A 397 29.98 -1.88 -20.71
N MET A 398 29.39 -0.97 -21.50
CA MET A 398 29.06 -1.24 -22.90
C MET A 398 30.24 -1.01 -23.85
N THR A 399 31.15 -0.07 -23.54
CA THR A 399 32.22 0.32 -24.46
C THR A 399 33.58 -0.33 -24.21
N ASN A 400 33.83 -0.84 -23.00
CA ASN A 400 35.13 -1.40 -22.62
C ASN A 400 35.02 -2.92 -22.41
N PRO A 401 35.25 -3.73 -23.45
CA PRO A 401 35.15 -5.18 -23.33
C PRO A 401 36.26 -5.72 -22.43
N GLY A 402 35.89 -6.56 -21.47
CA GLY A 402 36.84 -7.27 -20.63
C GLY A 402 36.26 -7.66 -19.28
N TYR A 403 36.53 -8.89 -18.85
CA TYR A 403 35.96 -9.45 -17.62
C TYR A 403 36.13 -8.53 -16.41
N SER A 404 37.34 -8.01 -16.18
CA SER A 404 37.63 -7.14 -15.04
C SER A 404 36.89 -5.80 -15.13
N ALA A 405 36.84 -5.18 -16.32
CA ALA A 405 36.13 -3.93 -16.54
C ALA A 405 34.64 -4.12 -16.28
N ASP A 406 34.09 -5.20 -16.82
CA ASP A 406 32.68 -5.50 -16.72
C ASP A 406 32.23 -5.86 -15.30
N MET A 407 33.01 -6.70 -14.59
CA MET A 407 32.79 -7.00 -13.17
C MET A 407 32.92 -5.75 -12.30
N SER A 408 33.87 -4.85 -12.62
CA SER A 408 34.01 -3.60 -11.88
C SER A 408 32.78 -2.69 -12.08
N ALA A 409 32.19 -2.67 -13.29
CA ALA A 409 30.99 -1.91 -13.56
C ALA A 409 29.76 -2.50 -12.85
N LEU A 410 29.55 -3.83 -12.92
CA LEU A 410 28.47 -4.50 -12.19
C LEU A 410 28.59 -4.33 -10.67
N GLY A 411 29.81 -4.46 -10.13
CA GLY A 411 30.07 -4.21 -8.71
C GLY A 411 29.83 -2.74 -8.32
N THR A 412 30.27 -1.80 -9.16
CA THR A 412 30.00 -0.36 -8.95
C THR A 412 28.51 -0.09 -8.92
N THR A 413 27.75 -0.65 -9.87
CA THR A 413 26.31 -0.47 -9.94
C THR A 413 25.59 -1.12 -8.79
N ALA A 414 25.97 -2.32 -8.36
CA ALA A 414 25.41 -2.95 -7.17
C ALA A 414 25.62 -2.08 -5.92
N LEU A 415 26.81 -1.50 -5.74
CA LEU A 415 27.11 -0.62 -4.61
C LEU A 415 26.37 0.72 -4.68
N LEU A 416 26.42 1.41 -5.82
CA LEU A 416 25.79 2.72 -5.99
C LEU A 416 24.26 2.63 -5.94
N SER A 417 23.66 1.61 -6.57
CA SER A 417 22.21 1.40 -6.49
C SER A 417 21.77 1.05 -5.07
N SER A 418 22.54 0.22 -4.36
CA SER A 418 22.30 -0.08 -2.94
C SER A 418 22.40 1.18 -2.06
N ALA A 419 23.42 2.02 -2.27
CA ALA A 419 23.53 3.30 -1.55
C ALA A 419 22.38 4.25 -1.91
N MET A 420 21.95 4.26 -3.17
CA MET A 420 20.80 5.03 -3.63
C MET A 420 19.49 4.56 -2.99
N GLY A 421 19.27 3.25 -2.85
CA GLY A 421 18.12 2.71 -2.12
C GLY A 421 18.10 3.13 -0.66
N VAL A 422 19.25 3.16 0.02
CA VAL A 422 19.36 3.67 1.39
C VAL A 422 18.99 5.16 1.46
N THR A 423 19.63 5.98 0.62
CA THR A 423 19.50 7.45 0.67
C THR A 423 18.10 7.94 0.26
N LEU A 424 17.50 7.35 -0.79
CA LEU A 424 16.15 7.69 -1.22
C LEU A 424 15.12 7.30 -0.15
N THR A 425 15.12 6.06 0.34
CA THR A 425 14.10 5.60 1.30
C THR A 425 14.27 6.22 2.68
N SER A 426 15.50 6.55 3.10
CA SER A 426 15.75 7.23 4.38
C SER A 426 15.14 8.64 4.43
N ALA A 427 15.08 9.31 3.28
CA ALA A 427 14.51 10.66 3.15
C ALA A 427 12.96 10.68 3.16
N ILE A 428 12.32 9.51 3.20
CA ILE A 428 10.85 9.39 3.18
C ILE A 428 10.33 9.18 4.61
N GLY A 429 9.27 9.91 4.96
CA GLY A 429 8.64 9.85 6.28
C GLY A 429 7.80 8.59 6.48
N GLY A 430 7.55 8.25 7.75
CA GLY A 430 6.92 6.99 8.15
C GLY A 430 5.50 6.74 7.61
N ALA A 431 4.68 7.77 7.35
CA ALA A 431 3.35 7.52 6.76
C ALA A 431 3.29 7.64 5.25
N ASP A 432 4.38 8.05 4.60
CA ASP A 432 4.54 7.85 3.16
C ASP A 432 5.17 6.48 2.85
N MET A 433 5.67 5.79 3.87
CA MET A 433 6.25 4.45 3.75
C MET A 433 5.36 3.41 3.04
N PRO A 434 4.02 3.41 3.22
CA PRO A 434 3.16 2.50 2.48
C PRO A 434 3.28 2.66 0.95
N VAL A 435 3.45 3.90 0.46
CA VAL A 435 3.71 4.18 -0.96
C VAL A 435 5.07 3.61 -1.36
N VAL A 436 6.09 3.78 -0.54
CA VAL A 436 7.44 3.24 -0.78
C VAL A 436 7.43 1.73 -0.92
N ILE A 437 6.69 1.01 -0.06
CA ILE A 437 6.54 -0.45 -0.16
C ILE A 437 5.97 -0.86 -1.52
N SER A 438 4.93 -0.15 -2.00
CA SER A 438 4.32 -0.44 -3.31
C SER A 438 5.25 -0.14 -4.49
N ILE A 439 6.08 0.92 -4.40
CA ILE A 439 7.09 1.25 -5.41
C ILE A 439 8.17 0.15 -5.44
N LEU A 440 8.65 -0.29 -4.28
CA LEU A 440 9.66 -1.34 -4.18
C LEU A 440 9.11 -2.70 -4.66
N ASN A 441 7.81 -2.96 -4.47
CA ASN A 441 7.11 -4.09 -5.11
C ASN A 441 7.08 -3.95 -6.65
N SER A 442 6.93 -2.73 -7.17
CA SER A 442 7.04 -2.49 -8.61
C SER A 442 8.45 -2.81 -9.10
N TYR A 443 9.48 -2.33 -8.39
CA TYR A 443 10.88 -2.56 -8.76
C TYR A 443 11.27 -4.03 -8.70
N SER A 444 10.76 -4.80 -7.74
CA SER A 444 10.98 -6.26 -7.69
C SER A 444 10.46 -6.96 -8.96
N GLY A 445 9.30 -6.52 -9.47
CA GLY A 445 8.76 -6.99 -10.75
C GLY A 445 9.61 -6.59 -11.96
N TRP A 446 10.08 -5.34 -12.03
CA TRP A 446 10.95 -4.91 -13.14
C TRP A 446 12.32 -5.58 -13.13
N ALA A 447 12.87 -5.89 -11.95
CA ALA A 447 14.10 -6.69 -11.83
C ALA A 447 13.88 -8.11 -12.38
N LEU A 448 12.74 -8.72 -12.07
CA LEU A 448 12.35 -10.02 -12.59
C LEU A 448 12.14 -10.00 -14.12
N ALA A 449 11.58 -8.91 -14.66
CA ALA A 449 11.46 -8.72 -16.11
C ALA A 449 12.84 -8.63 -16.78
N ALA A 450 13.78 -7.90 -16.17
CA ALA A 450 15.17 -7.83 -16.63
C ALA A 450 15.86 -9.22 -16.59
N GLU A 451 15.61 -10.01 -15.54
CA GLU A 451 16.07 -11.39 -15.45
C GLU A 451 15.49 -12.27 -16.58
N GLY A 452 14.22 -12.07 -16.93
CA GLY A 452 13.59 -12.71 -18.08
C GLY A 452 14.20 -12.35 -19.43
N PHE A 453 14.56 -11.08 -19.65
CA PHE A 453 15.29 -10.67 -20.85
C PHE A 453 16.69 -11.29 -20.91
N MET A 454 17.40 -11.29 -19.79
CA MET A 454 18.75 -11.86 -19.67
C MET A 454 18.78 -13.37 -19.94
N LEU A 455 17.82 -14.12 -19.38
CA LEU A 455 17.76 -15.58 -19.48
C LEU A 455 16.90 -16.08 -20.65
N ASN A 456 16.41 -15.16 -21.49
CA ASN A 456 15.46 -15.45 -22.56
C ASN A 456 14.25 -16.29 -22.06
N ASN A 457 13.69 -15.91 -20.91
CA ASN A 457 12.68 -16.68 -20.19
C ASN A 457 11.33 -15.94 -20.15
N SER A 458 10.36 -16.47 -20.89
CA SER A 458 9.01 -15.89 -21.02
C SER A 458 8.24 -15.83 -19.70
N LEU A 459 8.39 -16.83 -18.82
CA LEU A 459 7.74 -16.85 -17.52
C LEU A 459 8.20 -15.71 -16.63
N LEU A 460 9.52 -15.50 -16.52
CA LEU A 460 10.10 -14.41 -15.74
C LEU A 460 9.64 -13.04 -16.29
N THR A 461 9.63 -12.88 -17.62
CA THR A 461 9.16 -11.65 -18.25
C THR A 461 7.68 -11.39 -17.99
N ILE A 462 6.80 -12.39 -18.18
CA ILE A 462 5.35 -12.21 -17.98
C ILE A 462 5.06 -11.88 -16.51
N VAL A 463 5.61 -12.67 -15.59
CA VAL A 463 5.39 -12.49 -14.15
C VAL A 463 6.00 -11.19 -13.66
N GLY A 464 7.23 -10.87 -14.08
CA GLY A 464 7.91 -9.64 -13.69
C GLY A 464 7.18 -8.39 -14.15
N THR A 465 6.76 -8.35 -15.41
CA THR A 465 6.01 -7.21 -15.96
C THR A 465 4.65 -7.04 -15.25
N MET A 466 3.95 -8.15 -14.98
CA MET A 466 2.69 -8.14 -14.25
C MET A 466 2.87 -7.58 -12.84
N ILE A 467 3.86 -8.04 -12.07
CA ILE A 467 4.14 -7.55 -10.72
C ILE A 467 4.59 -6.08 -10.76
N GLY A 468 5.44 -5.73 -11.73
CA GLY A 468 5.91 -4.36 -11.95
C GLY A 468 4.76 -3.38 -12.17
N SER A 469 3.83 -3.74 -13.06
CA SER A 469 2.62 -2.96 -13.31
C SER A 469 1.70 -2.87 -12.08
N SER A 470 1.55 -3.97 -11.33
CA SER A 470 0.75 -4.01 -10.10
C SER A 470 1.25 -3.03 -9.05
N GLY A 471 2.55 -3.08 -8.73
CA GLY A 471 3.16 -2.15 -7.78
C GLY A 471 3.00 -0.70 -8.21
N ALA A 472 3.20 -0.39 -9.50
CA ALA A 472 3.08 0.97 -10.03
C ALA A 472 1.64 1.51 -9.93
N ILE A 473 0.64 0.68 -10.21
CA ILE A 473 -0.78 1.07 -10.09
C ILE A 473 -1.16 1.30 -8.63
N LEU A 474 -0.73 0.41 -7.72
CA LEU A 474 -0.96 0.60 -6.29
C LEU A 474 -0.32 1.90 -5.79
N SER A 475 0.94 2.18 -6.17
CA SER A 475 1.59 3.44 -5.85
C SER A 475 0.79 4.64 -6.35
N TYR A 476 0.26 4.57 -7.58
CA TYR A 476 -0.57 5.63 -8.15
C TYR A 476 -1.88 5.82 -7.39
N ILE A 477 -2.60 4.75 -7.07
CA ILE A 477 -3.86 4.79 -6.30
C ILE A 477 -3.62 5.46 -4.94
N MET A 478 -2.56 5.07 -4.24
CA MET A 478 -2.22 5.64 -2.94
C MET A 478 -1.83 7.12 -3.04
N CYS A 479 -0.99 7.49 -4.01
CA CYS A 479 -0.62 8.87 -4.28
C CYS A 479 -1.86 9.74 -4.57
N LYS A 480 -2.79 9.24 -5.40
CA LYS A 480 -4.05 9.92 -5.71
C LYS A 480 -4.92 10.08 -4.47
N ALA A 481 -5.05 9.04 -3.65
CA ALA A 481 -5.82 9.08 -2.41
C ALA A 481 -5.23 10.03 -1.33
N MET A 482 -3.95 10.38 -1.44
CA MET A 482 -3.28 11.36 -0.58
C MET A 482 -3.22 12.77 -1.19
N ASN A 483 -3.74 12.95 -2.41
CA ASN A 483 -3.56 14.14 -3.25
C ASN A 483 -2.09 14.59 -3.39
N ARG A 484 -1.17 13.63 -3.55
CA ARG A 484 0.28 13.87 -3.73
C ARG A 484 0.78 13.17 -4.98
N SER A 485 1.72 13.79 -5.68
CA SER A 485 2.37 13.14 -6.83
C SER A 485 3.46 12.15 -6.37
N LEU A 486 3.73 11.14 -7.19
CA LEU A 486 4.79 10.16 -6.94
C LEU A 486 6.16 10.83 -6.77
N SER A 487 6.46 11.86 -7.57
CA SER A 487 7.70 12.63 -7.47
C SER A 487 7.83 13.32 -6.11
N ASN A 488 6.73 13.86 -5.58
CA ASN A 488 6.73 14.55 -4.29
C ASN A 488 6.97 13.57 -3.13
N VAL A 489 6.48 12.33 -3.26
CA VAL A 489 6.71 11.27 -2.28
C VAL A 489 8.17 10.78 -2.33
N ILE A 490 8.71 10.46 -3.50
CA ILE A 490 10.07 9.88 -3.65
C ILE A 490 11.18 10.91 -3.38
N LEU A 491 11.03 12.14 -3.88
CA LEU A 491 12.07 13.18 -3.74
C LEU A 491 11.98 13.94 -2.42
N GLY A 492 10.96 13.66 -1.61
CA GLY A 492 10.84 14.10 -0.22
C GLY A 492 11.13 15.58 0.02
N GLY A 493 10.26 16.50 -0.42
CA GLY A 493 10.33 17.90 0.03
C GLY A 493 10.69 18.97 -1.01
N LEU A 494 10.47 18.72 -2.30
CA LEU A 494 10.15 19.81 -3.22
C LEU A 494 8.67 20.11 -3.05
N ALA A 495 8.36 21.01 -2.11
CA ALA A 495 7.01 21.48 -1.75
C ALA A 495 6.04 20.36 -1.29
N THR A 496 5.81 20.29 0.01
CA THR A 496 4.65 19.63 0.68
C THR A 496 3.34 20.30 0.29
N VAL A 497 3.03 20.26 -0.99
CA VAL A 497 2.00 21.08 -1.59
C VAL A 497 1.26 20.17 -2.55
N SER A 498 0.06 19.77 -2.12
CA SER A 498 -0.95 19.30 -3.05
C SER A 498 -1.11 20.33 -4.16
N LYS A 499 -1.62 19.92 -5.34
CA LYS A 499 -1.88 20.89 -6.43
C LYS A 499 -2.79 22.04 -5.98
N ASP A 500 -3.57 21.79 -4.95
CA ASP A 500 -4.59 22.70 -4.43
C ASP A 500 -4.08 23.58 -3.27
N TYR A 501 -2.86 23.34 -2.77
CA TYR A 501 -2.28 24.19 -1.72
C TYR A 501 -1.76 25.51 -2.29
N LYS A 502 -2.30 26.62 -1.80
CA LYS A 502 -2.06 27.98 -2.33
C LYS A 502 -0.88 28.72 -1.70
N GLY A 503 -0.20 28.14 -0.71
CA GLY A 503 0.90 28.81 -0.03
C GLY A 503 0.39 29.88 0.94
N GLY A 504 0.46 29.60 2.24
CA GLY A 504 -0.02 30.52 3.27
C GLY A 504 0.07 29.92 4.66
N LYS A 505 -0.24 30.74 5.68
CA LYS A 505 -0.48 30.21 7.03
C LYS A 505 -1.81 29.44 6.99
N PRO A 506 -1.86 28.20 7.52
CA PRO A 506 -3.13 27.50 7.71
C PRO A 506 -4.09 28.35 8.53
N LYS A 507 -5.40 28.21 8.29
CA LYS A 507 -6.40 28.87 9.12
C LYS A 507 -6.23 28.43 10.57
N GLU A 508 -6.20 29.39 11.49
CA GLU A 508 -6.20 29.07 12.92
C GLU A 508 -7.52 28.40 13.29
N VAL A 509 -7.42 27.28 14.00
CA VAL A 509 -8.60 26.58 14.52
C VAL A 509 -9.05 27.31 15.78
N THR A 510 -10.15 28.06 15.66
CA THR A 510 -10.75 28.81 16.77
C THR A 510 -11.95 28.04 17.34
N GLY A 511 -11.99 27.82 18.65
CA GLY A 511 -13.13 27.18 19.33
C GLY A 511 -12.70 26.36 20.54
N THR A 512 -13.67 25.93 21.34
CA THR A 512 -13.47 24.96 22.42
C THR A 512 -14.03 23.61 21.96
N HIS A 513 -13.31 22.52 22.24
CA HIS A 513 -13.85 21.18 21.98
C HIS A 513 -14.86 20.79 23.06
N THR A 514 -15.83 19.96 22.67
CA THR A 514 -16.76 19.34 23.61
C THR A 514 -16.21 17.97 24.01
N GLU A 515 -16.14 17.67 25.31
CA GLU A 515 -15.76 16.33 25.80
C GLU A 515 -17.00 15.54 26.24
N ILE A 516 -16.96 14.23 26.05
CA ILE A 516 -17.98 13.29 26.49
C ILE A 516 -17.31 12.11 27.22
N ASP A 517 -18.01 11.54 28.20
CA ASP A 517 -17.58 10.35 28.91
C ASP A 517 -18.14 9.07 28.28
N ILE A 518 -17.80 7.93 28.88
CA ILE A 518 -18.22 6.61 28.42
C ILE A 518 -19.74 6.45 28.54
N ASP A 519 -20.35 6.90 29.64
CA ASP A 519 -21.78 6.73 29.88
C ASP A 519 -22.60 7.55 28.87
N GLY A 520 -22.26 8.82 28.64
CA GLY A 520 -22.91 9.65 27.63
C GLY A 520 -22.71 9.10 26.20
N THR A 521 -21.54 8.53 25.91
CA THR A 521 -21.29 7.87 24.62
C THR A 521 -22.22 6.67 24.42
N VAL A 522 -22.44 5.86 25.46
CA VAL A 522 -23.32 4.68 25.41
C VAL A 522 -24.77 5.10 25.20
N ASP A 523 -25.23 6.19 25.83
CA ASP A 523 -26.58 6.70 25.63
C ASP A 523 -26.80 7.14 24.17
N LEU A 524 -25.83 7.86 23.57
CA LEU A 524 -25.89 8.21 22.14
C LEU A 524 -25.89 6.96 21.24
N ILE A 525 -25.09 5.95 21.57
CA ILE A 525 -25.09 4.66 20.84
C ILE A 525 -26.46 3.98 20.95
N ARG A 526 -27.15 4.06 22.09
CA ARG A 526 -28.48 3.47 22.30
C ARG A 526 -29.56 4.20 21.50
N GLU A 527 -29.50 5.52 21.42
CA GLU A 527 -30.46 6.34 20.66
C GLU A 527 -30.30 6.20 19.14
N ALA A 528 -29.06 6.06 18.65
CA ALA A 528 -28.77 5.98 17.22
C ALA A 528 -29.29 4.69 16.56
N ARG A 529 -29.81 4.78 15.32
CA ARG A 529 -30.16 3.60 14.51
C ARG A 529 -29.15 3.34 13.41
N ASN A 530 -28.69 4.39 12.74
CA ASN A 530 -27.68 4.35 11.70
C ASN A 530 -26.33 4.82 12.28
N ILE A 531 -25.37 3.90 12.39
CA ILE A 531 -24.04 4.19 12.95
C ILE A 531 -22.98 3.91 11.89
N ILE A 532 -22.10 4.90 11.65
CA ILE A 532 -20.90 4.71 10.83
C ILE A 532 -19.67 4.70 11.75
N ILE A 533 -18.78 3.74 11.56
CA ILE A 533 -17.51 3.67 12.27
C ILE A 533 -16.38 3.95 11.28
N THR A 534 -15.57 4.96 11.56
CA THR A 534 -14.40 5.31 10.71
C THR A 534 -13.10 4.98 11.46
N PRO A 535 -12.53 3.78 11.26
CA PRO A 535 -11.32 3.37 11.95
C PRO A 535 -10.08 4.01 11.32
N GLY A 536 -9.08 4.29 12.15
CA GLY A 536 -7.76 4.71 11.72
C GLY A 536 -6.65 3.83 12.30
N TYR A 537 -5.40 4.18 12.01
CA TYR A 537 -4.25 3.39 12.45
C TYR A 537 -4.14 3.30 13.99
N GLY A 538 -4.68 4.28 14.73
CA GLY A 538 -4.70 4.24 16.20
C GLY A 538 -5.45 3.04 16.78
N LEU A 539 -6.49 2.56 16.08
CA LEU A 539 -7.23 1.35 16.45
C LEU A 539 -6.33 0.10 16.35
N CYS A 540 -5.53 0.01 15.29
CA CYS A 540 -4.60 -1.09 15.05
C CYS A 540 -3.49 -1.14 16.10
N VAL A 541 -2.89 0.03 16.39
CA VAL A 541 -1.78 0.14 17.36
C VAL A 541 -2.23 -0.27 18.75
N ALA A 542 -3.46 0.09 19.14
CA ALA A 542 -4.00 -0.27 20.44
C ALA A 542 -4.56 -1.71 20.50
N GLN A 543 -4.63 -2.42 19.37
CA GLN A 543 -5.31 -3.73 19.26
C GLN A 543 -6.81 -3.65 19.66
N ALA A 544 -7.46 -2.53 19.35
CA ALA A 544 -8.84 -2.24 19.73
C ALA A 544 -9.89 -2.84 18.77
N GLN A 545 -9.47 -3.48 17.68
CA GLN A 545 -10.37 -4.11 16.70
C GLN A 545 -11.25 -5.19 17.32
N TYR A 546 -10.73 -5.97 18.29
CA TYR A 546 -11.47 -7.07 18.91
C TYR A 546 -12.69 -6.61 19.72
N PRO A 547 -12.56 -5.73 20.73
CA PRO A 547 -13.74 -5.25 21.46
C PRO A 547 -14.69 -4.45 20.57
N LEU A 548 -14.17 -3.76 19.55
CA LEU A 548 -15.01 -3.06 18.59
C LEU A 548 -15.86 -4.04 17.76
N GLY A 549 -15.26 -5.12 17.24
CA GLY A 549 -15.96 -6.16 16.49
C GLY A 549 -17.06 -6.83 17.32
N GLU A 550 -16.79 -7.14 18.59
CA GLU A 550 -17.80 -7.69 19.50
C GLU A 550 -18.93 -6.70 19.78
N MET A 551 -18.61 -5.42 19.98
CA MET A 551 -19.62 -4.37 20.16
C MET A 551 -20.51 -4.24 18.93
N VAL A 552 -19.94 -4.30 17.73
CA VAL A 552 -20.69 -4.26 16.47
C VAL A 552 -21.63 -5.46 16.35
N ASP A 553 -21.19 -6.67 16.68
CA ASP A 553 -22.04 -7.86 16.66
C ASP A 553 -23.23 -7.73 17.62
N ILE A 554 -22.99 -7.26 18.85
CA ILE A 554 -24.06 -7.01 19.83
C ILE A 554 -25.07 -6.00 19.31
N LEU A 555 -24.61 -4.85 18.84
CA LEU A 555 -25.48 -3.77 18.38
C LEU A 555 -26.25 -4.15 17.10
N THR A 556 -25.64 -4.93 16.22
CA THR A 556 -26.30 -5.47 15.01
C THR A 556 -27.43 -6.43 15.39
N LYS A 557 -27.24 -7.29 16.41
CA LYS A 557 -28.29 -8.16 16.96
C LYS A 557 -29.45 -7.38 17.59
N GLN A 558 -29.21 -6.14 18.03
CA GLN A 558 -30.25 -5.22 18.51
C GLN A 558 -30.97 -4.47 17.36
N GLY A 559 -30.70 -4.82 16.10
CA GLY A 559 -31.36 -4.24 14.92
C GLY A 559 -30.82 -2.88 14.50
N LYS A 560 -29.64 -2.47 14.96
CA LYS A 560 -28.98 -1.24 14.49
C LYS A 560 -28.28 -1.50 13.16
N ASN A 561 -28.27 -0.49 12.30
CA ASN A 561 -27.56 -0.50 11.04
C ASN A 561 -26.15 0.06 11.25
N ILE A 562 -25.15 -0.82 11.30
CA ILE A 562 -23.75 -0.43 11.55
C ILE A 562 -22.90 -0.75 10.34
N ARG A 563 -22.15 0.25 9.87
CA ARG A 563 -21.24 0.13 8.73
C ARG A 563 -19.90 0.76 9.05
N PHE A 564 -18.84 0.24 8.47
CA PHE A 564 -17.50 0.80 8.55
C PHE A 564 -17.21 1.61 7.30
N GLY A 565 -16.68 2.81 7.47
CA GLY A 565 -16.12 3.63 6.39
C GLY A 565 -14.60 3.61 6.44
N VAL A 566 -13.96 2.97 5.47
CA VAL A 566 -12.51 2.82 5.41
C VAL A 566 -11.93 3.80 4.39
N HIS A 567 -10.96 4.60 4.83
CA HIS A 567 -10.22 5.49 3.94
C HIS A 567 -9.11 4.71 3.22
N PRO A 568 -8.87 4.90 1.90
CA PRO A 568 -7.93 4.08 1.12
C PRO A 568 -6.47 4.05 1.65
N VAL A 569 -6.03 5.13 2.30
CA VAL A 569 -4.69 5.23 2.93
C VAL A 569 -4.69 5.11 4.46
N ALA A 570 -5.80 4.70 5.08
CA ALA A 570 -5.81 4.49 6.51
C ALA A 570 -5.06 3.19 6.87
N GLY A 571 -3.98 3.33 7.64
CA GLY A 571 -3.08 2.25 8.04
C GLY A 571 -1.63 2.50 7.62
N ARG A 572 -0.82 1.44 7.64
CA ARG A 572 0.57 1.40 7.18
C ARG A 572 0.77 0.55 5.92
N MET A 573 -0.31 0.04 5.33
CA MET A 573 -0.32 -0.74 4.11
C MET A 573 -1.71 -0.64 3.45
N PRO A 574 -1.83 -0.59 2.11
CA PRO A 574 -3.12 -0.57 1.41
C PRO A 574 -4.03 -1.72 1.83
N GLY A 575 -5.24 -1.43 2.28
CA GLY A 575 -6.21 -2.44 2.73
C GLY A 575 -5.87 -3.11 4.07
N GLN A 576 -4.91 -2.58 4.85
CA GLN A 576 -4.54 -3.16 6.14
C GLN A 576 -5.73 -3.19 7.11
N LEU A 577 -6.52 -2.12 7.15
CA LEU A 577 -7.68 -2.05 8.02
C LEU A 577 -8.74 -3.10 7.68
N ASN A 578 -9.00 -3.36 6.39
CA ASN A 578 -9.95 -4.40 5.97
C ASN A 578 -9.53 -5.78 6.50
N VAL A 579 -8.24 -6.11 6.44
CA VAL A 579 -7.72 -7.39 6.97
C VAL A 579 -7.81 -7.44 8.50
N LEU A 580 -7.52 -6.35 9.21
CA LEU A 580 -7.60 -6.32 10.67
C LEU A 580 -9.04 -6.37 11.19
N LEU A 581 -9.98 -5.74 10.48
CA LEU A 581 -11.40 -5.85 10.79
C LEU A 581 -11.90 -7.28 10.53
N ALA A 582 -11.47 -7.90 9.43
CA ALA A 582 -11.76 -9.30 9.14
C ALA A 582 -11.18 -10.25 10.21
N GLU A 583 -9.95 -10.00 10.68
CA GLU A 583 -9.35 -10.72 11.81
C GLU A 583 -10.17 -10.59 13.10
N ALA A 584 -10.78 -9.43 13.34
CA ALA A 584 -11.69 -9.20 14.44
C ALA A 584 -13.10 -9.80 14.25
N GLY A 585 -13.34 -10.49 13.13
CA GLY A 585 -14.62 -11.13 12.82
C GLY A 585 -15.67 -10.18 12.25
N VAL A 586 -15.30 -8.97 11.83
CA VAL A 586 -16.22 -8.03 11.18
C VAL A 586 -16.55 -8.53 9.77
N PRO A 587 -17.83 -8.73 9.43
CA PRO A 587 -18.24 -9.12 8.08
C PRO A 587 -17.83 -8.07 7.02
N TYR A 588 -17.29 -8.51 5.89
CA TYR A 588 -16.77 -7.60 4.86
C TYR A 588 -17.86 -6.79 4.13
N ASP A 589 -19.12 -7.22 4.17
CA ASP A 589 -20.27 -6.58 3.53
C ASP A 589 -20.72 -5.30 4.25
N ILE A 590 -20.37 -5.15 5.52
CA ILE A 590 -20.56 -3.91 6.27
C ILE A 590 -19.32 -3.02 6.27
N VAL A 591 -18.24 -3.41 5.57
CA VAL A 591 -17.02 -2.62 5.42
C VAL A 591 -17.01 -1.99 4.04
N LEU A 592 -17.26 -0.68 3.99
CA LEU A 592 -17.39 0.08 2.76
C LEU A 592 -16.18 1.00 2.58
N GLU A 593 -15.80 1.18 1.32
CA GLU A 593 -14.75 2.13 0.95
C GLU A 593 -15.28 3.56 0.99
N MET A 594 -14.38 4.53 1.13
CA MET A 594 -14.74 5.96 1.25
C MET A 594 -15.69 6.46 0.16
N ASP A 595 -15.46 6.07 -1.10
CA ASP A 595 -16.29 6.50 -2.24
C ASP A 595 -17.71 5.91 -2.19
N GLU A 596 -17.89 4.78 -1.49
CA GLU A 596 -19.17 4.08 -1.37
C GLU A 596 -20.00 4.60 -0.21
N ILE A 597 -19.36 5.13 0.84
CA ILE A 597 -20.04 5.50 2.09
C ILE A 597 -20.18 7.02 2.30
N ASN A 598 -19.40 7.85 1.59
CA ASN A 598 -19.38 9.29 1.84
C ASN A 598 -20.75 9.98 1.62
N SER A 599 -21.58 9.49 0.68
CA SER A 599 -22.93 10.00 0.43
C SER A 599 -23.90 9.78 1.59
N ASP A 600 -23.57 8.87 2.52
CA ASP A 600 -24.50 8.38 3.54
C ASP A 600 -24.31 9.08 4.90
N PHE A 601 -23.25 9.87 5.05
CA PHE A 601 -23.00 10.64 6.27
C PHE A 601 -24.16 11.57 6.66
N PRO A 602 -24.80 12.34 5.74
CA PRO A 602 -25.95 13.19 6.09
C PRO A 602 -27.12 12.46 6.75
N ASP A 603 -27.35 11.19 6.39
CA ASP A 603 -28.44 10.35 6.91
C ASP A 603 -28.00 9.48 8.11
N THR A 604 -26.79 9.69 8.62
CA THR A 604 -26.20 8.93 9.72
C THR A 604 -26.46 9.59 11.07
N ASP A 605 -26.96 8.82 12.03
CA ASP A 605 -27.31 9.31 13.37
C ASP A 605 -26.07 9.54 14.23
N LEU A 606 -25.10 8.63 14.16
CA LEU A 606 -23.89 8.67 14.96
C LEU A 606 -22.68 8.17 14.16
N THR A 607 -21.60 8.95 14.19
CA THR A 607 -20.30 8.54 13.63
C THR A 607 -19.29 8.31 14.75
N LEU A 608 -18.66 7.13 14.79
CA LEU A 608 -17.58 6.82 15.73
C LEU A 608 -16.23 6.86 14.98
N VAL A 609 -15.43 7.89 15.24
CA VAL A 609 -14.09 8.04 14.69
C VAL A 609 -13.08 7.42 15.64
N VAL A 610 -12.52 6.25 15.29
CA VAL A 610 -11.67 5.48 16.21
C VAL A 610 -10.21 5.51 15.74
N GLY A 611 -9.40 6.38 16.37
CA GLY A 611 -7.96 6.44 16.09
C GLY A 611 -7.60 6.95 14.68
N ALA A 612 -8.49 7.70 14.04
CA ALA A 612 -8.25 8.43 12.79
C ALA A 612 -8.09 9.93 13.07
N ASN A 613 -7.33 10.62 12.21
CA ASN A 613 -7.21 12.08 12.27
C ASN A 613 -7.22 12.71 10.88
N ASP A 614 -6.15 12.52 10.11
CA ASP A 614 -5.99 13.19 8.81
C ASP A 614 -7.07 12.76 7.79
N THR A 615 -7.50 11.49 7.84
CA THR A 615 -8.53 10.92 6.95
C THR A 615 -9.95 11.39 7.22
N VAL A 616 -10.16 12.19 8.28
CA VAL A 616 -11.44 12.80 8.65
C VAL A 616 -11.30 14.32 8.85
N ASN A 617 -10.21 14.92 8.34
CA ASN A 617 -9.89 16.32 8.58
C ASN A 617 -10.53 17.23 7.53
N SER A 618 -11.49 18.05 7.97
CA SER A 618 -12.22 18.99 7.09
C SER A 618 -11.36 20.10 6.49
N SER A 619 -10.17 20.37 7.03
CA SER A 619 -9.24 21.34 6.44
C SER A 619 -8.79 20.94 5.02
N ALA A 620 -8.89 19.66 4.66
CA ALA A 620 -8.64 19.21 3.30
C ALA A 620 -9.59 19.84 2.28
N GLU A 621 -10.83 20.18 2.67
CA GLU A 621 -11.84 20.80 1.79
C GLU A 621 -12.05 22.30 2.08
N GLU A 622 -11.93 22.71 3.34
CA GLU A 622 -12.28 24.05 3.82
C GLU A 622 -11.11 25.06 3.83
N ASP A 623 -9.86 24.57 3.78
CA ASP A 623 -8.66 25.40 3.86
C ASP A 623 -7.67 25.13 2.71
N PRO A 624 -7.59 26.00 1.68
CA PRO A 624 -6.61 25.88 0.61
C PRO A 624 -5.16 26.12 1.07
N ASN A 625 -4.93 26.55 2.31
CA ASN A 625 -3.60 26.67 2.91
C ASN A 625 -3.28 25.48 3.85
N SER A 626 -4.14 24.47 3.94
CA SER A 626 -3.83 23.23 4.65
C SER A 626 -2.87 22.37 3.83
N ILE A 627 -1.91 21.71 4.47
CA ILE A 627 -0.95 20.85 3.76
C ILE A 627 -1.61 19.62 3.12
N ILE A 628 -2.83 19.29 3.58
CA ILE A 628 -3.67 18.21 3.05
C ILE A 628 -4.80 18.74 2.16
N ALA A 629 -4.75 20.00 1.71
CA ALA A 629 -5.76 20.58 0.82
C ALA A 629 -5.99 19.70 -0.42
N GLY A 630 -7.26 19.43 -0.73
CA GLY A 630 -7.71 18.56 -1.84
C GLY A 630 -7.55 17.06 -1.60
N MET A 631 -7.05 16.62 -0.44
CA MET A 631 -7.10 15.21 -0.06
C MET A 631 -8.58 14.78 0.10
N PRO A 632 -9.04 13.75 -0.61
CA PRO A 632 -10.34 13.15 -0.32
C PRO A 632 -10.35 12.66 1.13
N VAL A 633 -11.41 12.92 1.88
CA VAL A 633 -11.53 12.50 3.28
C VAL A 633 -12.93 11.94 3.55
N LEU A 634 -13.08 11.20 4.66
CA LEU A 634 -14.38 10.79 5.15
C LEU A 634 -15.09 12.00 5.78
N GLN A 635 -16.22 12.40 5.22
CA GLN A 635 -16.92 13.64 5.58
C GLN A 635 -17.79 13.47 6.84
N VAL A 636 -17.18 13.03 7.94
CA VAL A 636 -17.86 12.66 9.19
C VAL A 636 -18.67 13.80 9.79
N TRP A 637 -18.27 15.05 9.55
CA TRP A 637 -18.94 16.24 10.06
C TRP A 637 -20.31 16.51 9.42
N ASN A 638 -20.66 15.82 8.33
CA ASN A 638 -21.99 15.93 7.72
C ASN A 638 -23.06 15.12 8.48
N GLY A 639 -22.66 14.22 9.38
CA GLY A 639 -23.58 13.44 10.20
C GLY A 639 -24.19 14.23 11.37
N LYS A 640 -25.22 13.65 12.02
CA LYS A 640 -25.92 14.31 13.13
C LYS A 640 -25.04 14.50 14.36
N GLN A 641 -24.27 13.47 14.74
CA GLN A 641 -23.34 13.50 15.86
C GLN A 641 -22.09 12.70 15.54
N THR A 642 -20.92 13.22 15.90
CA THR A 642 -19.61 12.58 15.73
C THR A 642 -18.92 12.44 17.08
N ILE A 643 -18.42 11.24 17.38
CA ILE A 643 -17.59 10.99 18.56
C ILE A 643 -16.19 10.63 18.10
N VAL A 644 -15.20 11.44 18.50
CA VAL A 644 -13.80 11.17 18.18
C VAL A 644 -13.09 10.56 19.37
N MET A 645 -12.57 9.35 19.17
CA MET A 645 -11.84 8.57 20.17
C MET A 645 -10.33 8.66 19.92
N LYS A 646 -9.62 9.37 20.80
CA LYS A 646 -8.16 9.56 20.71
C LYS A 646 -7.53 9.84 22.08
N ARG A 647 -6.20 9.69 22.19
CA ARG A 647 -5.46 9.83 23.46
C ARG A 647 -5.43 11.27 24.00
N SER A 648 -5.30 12.25 23.12
CA SER A 648 -5.18 13.68 23.44
C SER A 648 -5.60 14.51 22.23
N LEU A 649 -5.72 15.83 22.35
CA LEU A 649 -5.98 16.74 21.22
C LEU A 649 -4.79 16.93 20.27
N GLY A 650 -3.68 16.21 20.48
CA GLY A 650 -2.48 16.32 19.64
C GLY A 650 -2.72 16.02 18.16
N VAL A 651 -1.77 16.48 17.34
CA VAL A 651 -1.83 16.40 15.88
C VAL A 651 -1.70 14.97 15.32
N GLY A 652 -2.13 14.82 14.07
CA GLY A 652 -2.03 13.58 13.28
C GLY A 652 -0.67 13.41 12.62
N TYR A 653 -0.60 12.65 11.53
CA TYR A 653 0.65 12.47 10.81
C TYR A 653 1.05 13.73 10.04
N ALA A 654 0.06 14.40 9.44
CA ALA A 654 0.25 15.68 8.76
C ALA A 654 0.71 16.80 9.70
N ALA A 655 0.73 16.59 11.03
CA ALA A 655 1.06 17.62 12.00
C ALA A 655 0.18 18.90 11.88
N VAL A 656 -1.07 18.75 11.41
CA VAL A 656 -2.07 19.82 11.32
C VAL A 656 -3.19 19.56 12.32
N ASP A 657 -3.72 20.64 12.90
CA ASP A 657 -4.92 20.58 13.73
C ASP A 657 -6.15 20.17 12.90
N ASN A 658 -7.14 19.59 13.57
CA ASN A 658 -8.35 19.12 12.90
C ASN A 658 -9.55 19.96 13.32
N PRO A 659 -10.10 20.80 12.42
CA PRO A 659 -11.26 21.64 12.74
C PRO A 659 -12.49 20.83 13.18
N VAL A 660 -12.60 19.55 12.76
CA VAL A 660 -13.73 18.69 13.15
C VAL A 660 -13.84 18.53 14.66
N PHE A 661 -12.74 18.56 15.41
CA PHE A 661 -12.74 18.43 16.87
C PHE A 661 -13.43 19.59 17.60
N TYR A 662 -13.64 20.71 16.90
CA TYR A 662 -14.20 21.95 17.44
C TYR A 662 -15.57 22.28 16.83
N LYS A 663 -16.14 21.40 15.99
CA LYS A 663 -17.49 21.56 15.45
C LYS A 663 -18.54 21.19 16.49
N ASP A 664 -19.68 21.87 16.47
CA ASP A 664 -20.76 21.72 17.46
C ASP A 664 -21.34 20.30 17.54
N ASN A 665 -21.34 19.56 16.42
CA ASN A 665 -21.81 18.18 16.32
C ASN A 665 -20.70 17.15 16.59
N THR A 666 -19.59 17.56 17.20
CA THR A 666 -18.48 16.67 17.56
C THR A 666 -18.25 16.65 19.06
N SER A 667 -18.11 15.46 19.63
CA SER A 667 -17.69 15.24 21.01
C SER A 667 -16.42 14.39 21.06
N MET A 668 -15.52 14.75 21.95
CA MET A 668 -14.23 14.09 22.14
C MET A 668 -14.33 13.10 23.29
N LEU A 669 -14.10 11.82 22.99
CA LEU A 669 -13.94 10.77 24.00
C LEU A 669 -12.44 10.49 24.16
N LEU A 670 -11.82 11.12 25.14
CA LEU A 670 -10.38 11.05 25.34
C LEU A 670 -9.97 9.76 26.08
N GLY A 671 -8.94 9.10 25.57
CA GLY A 671 -8.38 7.90 26.18
C GLY A 671 -7.61 7.02 25.20
N ASP A 672 -6.97 5.98 25.74
CA ASP A 672 -6.43 4.92 24.92
C ASP A 672 -7.56 4.16 24.20
N ALA A 673 -7.39 3.85 22.92
CA ALA A 673 -8.45 3.27 22.09
C ALA A 673 -8.88 1.89 22.61
N LYS A 674 -7.95 1.07 23.13
CA LYS A 674 -8.31 -0.24 23.68
C LYS A 674 -9.15 -0.10 24.94
N LYS A 675 -8.68 0.72 25.87
CA LYS A 675 -9.37 0.95 27.16
C LYS A 675 -10.76 1.53 26.96
N THR A 676 -10.89 2.49 26.05
CA THR A 676 -12.18 3.13 25.75
C THR A 676 -13.13 2.16 25.04
N CYS A 677 -12.68 1.40 24.03
CA CYS A 677 -13.50 0.37 23.39
C CYS A 677 -13.92 -0.74 24.36
N ASP A 678 -13.04 -1.19 25.26
CA ASP A 678 -13.39 -2.18 26.29
C ASP A 678 -14.44 -1.64 27.26
N ALA A 679 -14.28 -0.40 27.73
CA ALA A 679 -15.24 0.24 28.63
C ALA A 679 -16.61 0.42 27.96
N LEU A 680 -16.64 0.86 26.69
CA LEU A 680 -17.86 0.95 25.89
C LEU A 680 -18.52 -0.42 25.73
N LEU A 681 -17.76 -1.46 25.41
CA LEU A 681 -18.28 -2.82 25.25
C LEU A 681 -18.94 -3.33 26.54
N VAL A 682 -18.31 -3.13 27.70
CA VAL A 682 -18.87 -3.52 29.00
C VAL A 682 -20.19 -2.78 29.25
N LYS A 683 -20.22 -1.47 29.06
CA LYS A 683 -21.41 -0.64 29.29
C LYS A 683 -22.53 -0.92 28.31
N VAL A 684 -22.20 -1.22 27.05
CA VAL A 684 -23.18 -1.67 26.05
C VAL A 684 -23.79 -3.01 26.49
N LYS A 685 -22.98 -3.96 26.97
CA LYS A 685 -23.49 -5.23 27.50
C LYS A 685 -24.42 -5.03 28.70
N GLU A 686 -24.05 -4.19 29.66
CA GLU A 686 -24.90 -3.82 30.80
C GLU A 686 -26.22 -3.19 30.32
N ALA A 687 -26.16 -2.25 29.38
CA ALA A 687 -27.34 -1.54 28.86
C ALA A 687 -28.34 -2.44 28.13
N TYR A 688 -27.88 -3.57 27.56
CA TYR A 688 -28.72 -4.57 26.89
C TYR A 688 -28.93 -5.86 27.71
N GLY A 689 -28.52 -5.89 28.98
CA GLY A 689 -28.73 -7.04 29.87
C GLY A 689 -27.97 -8.31 29.48
N LEU A 690 -26.79 -8.15 28.87
CA LEU A 690 -25.89 -9.24 28.44
C LEU A 690 -24.78 -9.54 29.46
N LEU A 691 -24.73 -8.78 30.56
CA LEU A 691 -23.82 -8.93 31.70
C LEU A 691 -24.61 -9.01 33.01
#